data_AF-A0A946GB92-F1
#
_entry.id   AF-A0A946GB92-F1
#
_cell.length_a   1.000
_cell.length_b   1.000
_cell.length_c   1.000
_cell.angle_alpha   90.00
_cell.angle_beta   90.00
_cell.angle_gamma   90.00
#
_symmetry.space_group_name_H-M   'P 1'
#
loop_
_entity.id
_entity.type
_entity.pdbx_description
1 polymer ?
#
loop_
_entity_poly.entity_id
_entity_poly.type
_entity_poly.pdbx_seq_one_letter_code
_entity_poly.pdbx_strand_id
1 'polypeptide(L)'
;MKPVRLICVGMPVLLVCLVWLNRRPVESQYEEAKAGQQIQKEGHFEKIDLVWEAPEEFQEWLKSYRKSDVRIDLDEGLILARERRVTMKHLIRTNPREALERAISNEGRVGLPEEISELLEVSISDAGEFERVVSCYTGGFVRPVRAPDEERFVTVNEKRYRAFTYGRRAELLTKDRISVHGILLDDVMAVSPDPVLRNGLLAESFGEQRQFASEEELDFYIAKTVADENVPGPAVVRASESLIAESTWTEGSKRILYLRVRFADQDLGYEPVSLATAQSHQDDVAEHYRIASYGKLNVTTVFPDVITLAENKSGYVEQGLGKMMDEARAAAIILGESKGLDWDYRNYDFYTIISDGGIGGYAGIAQVGGRKSHHQKGYTSLRTSGHEFGHNLGLSHAYYNYTSDLSPRGATPSNGAGRIEYGHRFSVMSAQNGSDMNNPALPHFTVHEKWRLDWVTDSDIVDITTGDQSGTYRLYQNDDQDVTGLRAIRIPSGGLYPKYWLSYRTAWRQPNRNSDNDFLLNGILFNWSGSGGGTSTLLDMTPYSDEGSVGSGSTTRDNSDKWDAPLSIGRTYTDPESNVSVTPIARGGTAPNEYIDVHVHLATGNEVALVGENDDCTAIVPDSLTATGTDWTALDFDDSGWPFSGLLGVGYDTNSNYLPYFGVDVRTSMRNTSESCYIRIPFNINEELDLANISSLKLRMRYDDGFVAYLNGVKIAEDNAPGSLEWDSGAARNRRDSLAEDYQEFIVDLGLAALVPGENVLAIHGLNNGSASSDFLIQPKLSAVFEGGTNRSPTVSLTANTLAVSVGQEVAFTANGSDPDGDVLAYAWDYNIGNEFAPEGLNQANASRRWSRVGWYAVTVTCSDRKGGISRDRVLVKVGNPSSNGVVSGRVLQGGLPVAGARVSVEGSDQQSITMEDGTYLLADLSTASQITIKAMQDGEVFQSSMAMPVTPRPDLEGVDFWGHRSVVPRAPTRVLTVTPRYTLSDVATPVQLTAKVWNNAQAESVFVPMGDTWNYLDTGVNPGTSWMDESFDDSAWASGVAELGYGDSQATVLSYGSNAADKHTTTWFRRRFSVTDVSEVSRLKLSVKRDDGVRVFLNGSEIARDNLTLGTVSSGTEAWNEISSTYEEILIHFA
;
A
#
# COMPACT_ATOMS: atom_id res chain seq x y z
N MET A 1 15.56 -72.26 -29.95
CA MET A 1 16.79 -72.78 -29.29
C MET A 1 17.76 -71.61 -29.25
N LYS A 2 18.08 -71.03 -28.09
CA LYS A 2 18.94 -71.51 -26.96
C LYS A 2 20.43 -71.26 -27.26
N PRO A 3 21.29 -70.90 -26.28
CA PRO A 3 21.13 -71.00 -24.80
C PRO A 3 20.70 -69.66 -24.11
N VAL A 4 19.87 -69.60 -23.04
CA VAL A 4 19.97 -70.10 -21.63
C VAL A 4 20.83 -69.13 -20.76
N ARG A 5 20.44 -68.64 -19.56
CA ARG A 5 19.55 -69.11 -18.44
C ARG A 5 18.73 -67.89 -17.86
N LEU A 6 17.42 -67.96 -17.55
CA LEU A 6 16.73 -68.50 -16.33
C LEU A 6 16.90 -67.56 -15.09
N ILE A 7 15.93 -67.21 -14.21
CA ILE A 7 14.75 -67.91 -13.61
C ILE A 7 13.60 -66.92 -13.17
N CYS A 8 12.35 -67.44 -13.13
CA CYS A 8 11.09 -67.11 -12.39
C CYS A 8 11.00 -65.88 -11.45
N VAL A 9 9.95 -65.02 -11.46
CA VAL A 9 8.49 -65.17 -11.10
C VAL A 9 8.20 -65.22 -9.58
N GLY A 10 7.41 -64.24 -9.08
CA GLY A 10 6.71 -64.30 -7.76
C GLY A 10 6.47 -62.93 -7.08
N MET A 11 5.21 -62.58 -6.80
CA MET A 11 4.74 -61.44 -5.94
C MET A 11 4.28 -61.98 -4.55
N PRO A 12 3.90 -61.18 -3.52
CA PRO A 12 4.29 -59.81 -3.08
C PRO A 12 4.53 -59.66 -1.53
N VAL A 13 4.73 -58.40 -1.04
CA VAL A 13 4.49 -57.82 0.32
C VAL A 13 5.63 -57.81 1.39
N LEU A 14 5.67 -56.68 2.14
CA LEU A 14 6.48 -56.26 3.33
C LEU A 14 7.98 -55.90 3.12
N LEU A 15 8.60 -54.97 3.86
CA LEU A 15 8.20 -53.67 4.46
C LEU A 15 9.48 -52.96 5.00
N VAL A 16 9.63 -51.64 4.87
CA VAL A 16 10.48 -50.71 5.69
C VAL A 16 11.95 -51.16 5.98
N CYS A 17 13.00 -50.50 5.47
CA CYS A 17 13.38 -49.12 5.82
C CYS A 17 14.52 -48.57 4.93
N LEU A 18 14.69 -47.24 4.93
CA LEU A 18 15.74 -46.40 4.29
C LEU A 18 15.60 -46.06 2.77
N VAL A 19 15.59 -44.74 2.53
CA VAL A 19 15.70 -43.98 1.26
C VAL A 19 14.49 -44.06 0.29
N TRP A 20 13.54 -43.12 0.46
CA TRP A 20 12.56 -42.77 -0.58
C TRP A 20 12.21 -41.27 -0.58
N LEU A 21 12.92 -40.52 -1.43
CA LEU A 21 12.71 -39.15 -1.96
C LEU A 21 13.79 -39.06 -3.08
N ASN A 22 13.59 -38.67 -4.33
CA ASN A 22 12.45 -38.10 -5.05
C ASN A 22 12.37 -38.67 -6.48
N ARG A 23 11.18 -38.67 -7.08
CA ARG A 23 11.01 -38.62 -8.55
C ARG A 23 10.28 -37.34 -8.92
N ARG A 24 10.98 -36.41 -9.57
CA ARG A 24 10.42 -35.38 -10.46
C ARG A 24 11.34 -35.20 -11.67
N PRO A 25 10.84 -34.76 -12.84
CA PRO A 25 11.68 -34.43 -13.98
C PRO A 25 12.52 -33.20 -13.67
N VAL A 26 13.80 -33.19 -14.04
CA VAL A 26 14.72 -32.10 -13.74
C VAL A 26 14.70 -31.05 -14.85
N GLU A 27 14.71 -29.79 -14.44
CA GLU A 27 14.67 -28.59 -15.26
C GLU A 27 15.98 -28.31 -16.01
N SER A 28 15.94 -27.25 -16.81
CA SER A 28 17.05 -26.71 -17.59
C SER A 28 18.33 -26.45 -16.78
N GLN A 29 19.46 -26.93 -17.30
CA GLN A 29 20.75 -26.29 -17.10
C GLN A 29 21.29 -25.84 -18.45
N TYR A 30 21.39 -24.53 -18.64
CA TYR A 30 22.24 -23.92 -19.67
C TYR A 30 23.67 -23.97 -19.12
N GLU A 31 24.54 -24.74 -19.78
CA GLU A 31 25.98 -24.78 -19.50
C GLU A 31 26.73 -24.42 -20.78
N GLU A 32 27.75 -23.58 -20.65
CA GLU A 32 28.59 -23.20 -21.78
C GLU A 32 29.79 -24.15 -21.92
N ALA A 33 29.96 -24.80 -23.09
CA ALA A 33 31.25 -24.83 -23.80
C ALA A 33 31.28 -25.71 -25.08
N LYS A 34 31.70 -25.07 -26.18
CA LYS A 34 32.58 -25.60 -27.25
C LYS A 34 32.30 -27.00 -27.86
N ALA A 35 31.80 -26.99 -29.10
CA ALA A 35 32.57 -27.42 -30.30
C ALA A 35 31.76 -27.06 -31.56
N GLY A 36 32.41 -26.75 -32.69
CA GLY A 36 31.65 -26.38 -33.91
C GLY A 36 32.42 -26.60 -35.21
N GLN A 37 31.78 -26.31 -36.34
CA GLN A 37 32.46 -25.84 -37.55
C GLN A 37 31.49 -25.22 -38.59
N GLN A 38 31.84 -24.01 -39.05
CA GLN A 38 31.56 -23.40 -40.35
C GLN A 38 30.12 -23.38 -40.92
N ILE A 39 29.38 -22.31 -40.61
CA ILE A 39 28.89 -21.37 -41.65
C ILE A 39 29.26 -19.94 -41.19
N GLN A 40 29.85 -19.13 -42.07
CA GLN A 40 30.25 -17.75 -41.76
C GLN A 40 29.12 -16.75 -42.06
N LYS A 41 28.74 -15.95 -41.05
CA LYS A 41 28.29 -14.54 -41.14
C LYS A 41 28.34 -13.93 -39.73
N GLU A 42 28.57 -12.62 -39.62
CA GLU A 42 28.95 -11.98 -38.34
C GLU A 42 27.85 -12.04 -37.26
N GLY A 43 28.22 -12.48 -36.06
CA GLY A 43 27.39 -12.47 -34.85
C GLY A 43 28.07 -11.68 -33.72
N HIS A 44 27.34 -10.73 -33.12
CA HIS A 44 27.87 -9.70 -32.22
C HIS A 44 27.81 -10.07 -30.72
N PHE A 45 28.95 -9.93 -30.04
CA PHE A 45 29.15 -9.44 -28.66
C PHE A 45 28.42 -10.00 -27.41
N GLU A 46 27.62 -11.08 -27.45
CA GLU A 46 26.89 -11.60 -26.26
C GLU A 46 27.73 -12.30 -25.15
N LYS A 47 29.05 -12.09 -25.05
CA LYS A 47 29.95 -12.80 -24.10
C LYS A 47 30.84 -11.87 -23.28
N ILE A 48 30.26 -10.82 -22.70
CA ILE A 48 30.94 -9.92 -21.76
C ILE A 48 30.10 -9.92 -20.47
N ASP A 49 30.76 -10.07 -19.33
CA ASP A 49 30.11 -10.02 -18.02
C ASP A 49 29.51 -8.63 -17.74
N LEU A 50 28.53 -8.55 -16.84
CA LEU A 50 27.85 -7.29 -16.54
C LEU A 50 28.74 -6.39 -15.67
N VAL A 51 29.23 -5.29 -16.24
CA VAL A 51 30.04 -4.27 -15.54
C VAL A 51 29.17 -3.05 -15.24
N TRP A 52 28.80 -2.84 -13.98
CA TRP A 52 27.82 -1.82 -13.58
C TRP A 52 28.34 -0.39 -13.72
N GLU A 53 29.66 -0.24 -13.63
CA GLU A 53 30.43 1.01 -13.66
C GLU A 53 30.71 1.49 -15.10
N ALA A 54 30.70 0.58 -16.09
CA ALA A 54 31.04 0.88 -17.48
C ALA A 54 30.26 2.06 -18.12
N PRO A 55 28.97 2.31 -17.80
CA PRO A 55 28.29 3.52 -18.26
C PRO A 55 28.95 4.83 -17.81
N GLU A 56 29.53 4.86 -16.61
CA GLU A 56 30.20 6.03 -16.00
C GLU A 56 31.64 6.15 -16.48
N GLU A 57 32.37 5.03 -16.53
CA GLU A 57 33.74 4.97 -17.08
C GLU A 57 33.78 5.42 -18.55
N PHE A 58 32.82 4.99 -19.38
CA PHE A 58 32.69 5.48 -20.75
C PHE A 58 32.43 6.99 -20.82
N GLN A 59 31.66 7.57 -19.87
CA GLN A 59 31.40 9.02 -19.84
C GLN A 59 32.66 9.81 -19.45
N GLU A 60 33.51 9.31 -18.54
CA GLU A 60 34.80 9.93 -18.23
C GLU A 60 35.83 9.79 -19.37
N TRP A 61 35.85 8.63 -20.04
CA TRP A 61 36.61 8.46 -21.28
C TRP A 61 36.16 9.45 -22.36
N LEU A 62 34.84 9.61 -22.56
CA LEU A 62 34.27 10.54 -23.55
C LEU A 62 34.61 12.01 -23.23
N LYS A 63 34.57 12.41 -21.95
CA LYS A 63 35.01 13.75 -21.51
C LYS A 63 36.50 13.98 -21.77
N SER A 64 37.32 12.93 -21.65
CA SER A 64 38.76 12.98 -21.88
C SER A 64 39.09 13.05 -23.38
N TYR A 65 38.45 12.19 -24.19
CA TYR A 65 38.51 12.15 -25.65
C TYR A 65 38.28 13.53 -26.28
N ARG A 66 37.30 14.28 -25.75
CA ARG A 66 36.92 15.61 -26.22
C ARG A 66 37.85 16.76 -25.82
N LYS A 67 38.74 16.57 -24.84
CA LYS A 67 39.61 17.63 -24.30
C LYS A 67 41.05 17.60 -24.84
N SER A 68 41.40 16.58 -25.64
CA SER A 68 42.79 16.21 -25.89
C SER A 68 43.27 16.51 -27.31
N ASP A 69 44.34 17.30 -27.44
CA ASP A 69 45.17 17.38 -28.67
C ASP A 69 46.04 16.12 -28.88
N VAL A 70 46.07 15.20 -27.90
CA VAL A 70 46.81 13.94 -27.93
C VAL A 70 45.87 12.79 -28.30
N ARG A 71 46.35 11.89 -29.16
CA ARG A 71 45.68 10.62 -29.50
C ARG A 71 45.46 9.79 -28.21
N ILE A 72 44.24 9.83 -27.69
CA ILE A 72 43.74 8.89 -26.67
C ILE A 72 43.54 7.53 -27.31
N ASP A 73 43.67 6.47 -26.52
CA ASP A 73 43.54 5.10 -27.02
C ASP A 73 42.08 4.84 -27.46
N LEU A 74 41.94 4.46 -28.73
CA LEU A 74 40.65 4.14 -29.31
C LEU A 74 40.20 2.72 -28.92
N ASP A 75 41.16 1.82 -28.64
CA ASP A 75 40.87 0.45 -28.24
C ASP A 75 40.24 0.42 -26.84
N GLU A 76 40.66 1.31 -25.94
CA GLU A 76 40.05 1.53 -24.61
C GLU A 76 38.60 1.99 -24.73
N GLY A 77 38.33 3.01 -25.57
CA GLY A 77 36.97 3.49 -25.83
C GLY A 77 36.06 2.43 -26.46
N LEU A 78 36.63 1.56 -27.30
CA LEU A 78 35.92 0.45 -27.92
C LEU A 78 35.59 -0.68 -26.93
N ILE A 79 36.44 -0.92 -25.92
CA ILE A 79 36.16 -1.86 -24.81
C ILE A 79 35.02 -1.30 -23.95
N LEU A 80 35.17 -0.07 -23.44
CA LEU A 80 34.18 0.58 -22.59
C LEU A 80 32.82 0.72 -23.28
N ALA A 81 32.79 0.98 -24.59
CA ALA A 81 31.54 1.02 -25.37
C ALA A 81 30.82 -0.35 -25.44
N ARG A 82 31.57 -1.46 -25.48
CA ARG A 82 31.00 -2.82 -25.49
C ARG A 82 30.44 -3.20 -24.12
N GLU A 83 31.18 -2.91 -23.06
CA GLU A 83 30.74 -3.14 -21.68
C GLU A 83 29.52 -2.28 -21.35
N ARG A 84 29.55 -0.99 -21.70
CA ARG A 84 28.40 -0.09 -21.62
C ARG A 84 27.20 -0.64 -22.38
N ARG A 85 27.36 -1.21 -23.59
CA ARG A 85 26.24 -1.80 -24.35
C ARG A 85 25.50 -2.88 -23.55
N VAL A 86 26.25 -3.79 -22.93
CA VAL A 86 25.68 -4.89 -22.12
C VAL A 86 24.92 -4.32 -20.93
N THR A 87 25.52 -3.39 -20.20
CA THR A 87 24.93 -2.78 -18.99
C THR A 87 23.72 -1.91 -19.31
N MET A 88 23.77 -1.08 -20.36
CA MET A 88 22.62 -0.29 -20.82
C MET A 88 21.48 -1.19 -21.32
N LYS A 89 21.77 -2.29 -22.01
CA LYS A 89 20.75 -3.26 -22.44
C LYS A 89 20.11 -3.99 -21.25
N HIS A 90 20.85 -4.22 -20.18
CA HIS A 90 20.29 -4.70 -18.91
C HIS A 90 19.41 -3.63 -18.25
N LEU A 91 19.92 -2.41 -18.06
CA LEU A 91 19.19 -1.30 -17.44
C LEU A 91 17.89 -0.96 -18.18
N ILE A 92 17.86 -0.95 -19.52
CA ILE A 92 16.62 -0.76 -20.29
C ILE A 92 15.54 -1.77 -19.85
N ARG A 93 15.93 -3.02 -19.54
CA ARG A 93 15.01 -4.11 -19.17
C ARG A 93 14.59 -4.09 -17.70
N THR A 94 15.44 -3.62 -16.79
CA THR A 94 15.22 -3.70 -15.33
C THR A 94 14.95 -2.35 -14.66
N ASN A 95 15.52 -1.26 -15.16
CA ASN A 95 15.32 0.11 -14.69
C ASN A 95 15.33 1.11 -15.86
N PRO A 96 14.28 1.16 -16.69
CA PRO A 96 14.24 2.02 -17.89
C PRO A 96 14.36 3.52 -17.56
N ARG A 97 14.04 3.94 -16.33
CA ARG A 97 14.27 5.30 -15.84
C ARG A 97 15.76 5.62 -15.79
N GLU A 98 16.52 4.81 -15.06
CA GLU A 98 17.97 4.97 -14.92
C GLU A 98 18.69 4.80 -16.28
N ALA A 99 18.17 3.95 -17.17
CA ALA A 99 18.67 3.83 -18.53
C ALA A 99 18.55 5.16 -19.32
N LEU A 100 17.45 5.91 -19.17
CA LEU A 100 17.31 7.24 -19.76
C LEU A 100 18.19 8.29 -19.07
N GLU A 101 18.27 8.26 -17.74
CA GLU A 101 19.11 9.19 -16.96
C GLU A 101 20.61 9.04 -17.26
N ARG A 102 21.08 7.81 -17.53
CA ARG A 102 22.48 7.50 -17.89
C ARG A 102 22.81 7.63 -19.39
N ALA A 103 21.82 7.93 -20.25
CA ALA A 103 21.99 7.94 -21.71
C ALA A 103 23.00 8.98 -22.22
N ILE A 104 23.72 8.68 -23.30
CA ILE A 104 24.58 9.64 -23.99
C ILE A 104 23.72 10.56 -24.84
N SER A 105 23.81 11.88 -24.60
CA SER A 105 23.09 12.88 -25.38
C SER A 105 23.52 12.88 -26.85
N ASN A 106 22.65 13.35 -27.75
CA ASN A 106 22.98 13.48 -29.17
C ASN A 106 24.24 14.34 -29.39
N GLU A 107 24.42 15.42 -28.62
CA GLU A 107 25.65 16.21 -28.60
C GLU A 107 26.88 15.42 -28.14
N GLY A 108 26.72 14.49 -27.19
CA GLY A 108 27.75 13.56 -26.71
C GLY A 108 28.24 12.57 -27.77
N ARG A 109 27.40 12.25 -28.77
CA ARG A 109 27.74 11.33 -29.88
C ARG A 109 28.51 12.00 -31.02
N VAL A 110 28.43 13.33 -31.17
CA VAL A 110 29.10 14.07 -32.25
C VAL A 110 30.62 13.85 -32.21
N GLY A 111 31.21 13.49 -33.35
CA GLY A 111 32.66 13.32 -33.50
C GLY A 111 33.23 11.99 -32.99
N LEU A 112 32.40 11.05 -32.52
CA LEU A 112 32.84 9.68 -32.23
C LEU A 112 33.06 8.88 -33.52
N PRO A 113 34.04 7.94 -33.55
CA PRO A 113 34.19 6.98 -34.63
C PRO A 113 32.94 6.08 -34.80
N GLU A 114 32.79 5.56 -36.01
CA GLU A 114 31.64 4.73 -36.40
C GLU A 114 31.58 3.44 -35.56
N GLU A 115 32.73 2.77 -35.35
CA GLU A 115 32.79 1.50 -34.60
C GLU A 115 32.39 1.64 -33.12
N ILE A 116 32.53 2.83 -32.53
CA ILE A 116 32.04 3.15 -31.18
C ILE A 116 30.57 3.59 -31.25
N SER A 117 30.20 4.40 -32.24
CA SER A 117 28.84 4.93 -32.40
C SER A 117 27.79 3.84 -32.59
N GLU A 118 28.11 2.75 -33.30
CA GLU A 118 27.23 1.59 -33.48
C GLU A 118 26.99 0.79 -32.18
N LEU A 119 27.93 0.86 -31.23
CA LEU A 119 27.85 0.15 -29.94
C LEU A 119 26.96 0.85 -28.91
N LEU A 120 26.70 2.14 -29.07
CA LEU A 120 26.01 2.99 -28.10
C LEU A 120 24.52 3.19 -28.40
N GLU A 121 23.72 3.38 -27.36
CA GLU A 121 22.28 3.64 -27.44
C GLU A 121 21.93 4.93 -28.21
N VAL A 122 20.89 4.86 -29.03
CA VAL A 122 20.44 5.96 -29.91
C VAL A 122 19.21 6.62 -29.29
N SER A 123 19.28 7.93 -29.02
CA SER A 123 18.12 8.70 -28.59
C SER A 123 17.12 8.84 -29.75
N ILE A 124 15.83 8.69 -29.45
CA ILE A 124 14.73 8.85 -30.41
C ILE A 124 13.70 9.84 -29.87
N SER A 125 13.25 10.74 -30.75
CA SER A 125 12.04 11.54 -30.58
C SER A 125 11.29 11.54 -31.90
N ASP A 126 10.12 10.90 -31.95
CA ASP A 126 9.35 10.75 -33.18
C ASP A 126 7.88 10.44 -32.86
N ALA A 127 7.03 10.35 -33.88
CA ALA A 127 5.75 9.69 -33.78
C ALA A 127 5.91 8.16 -33.92
N GLY A 128 5.28 7.40 -33.03
CA GLY A 128 5.32 5.94 -33.05
C GLY A 128 4.00 5.28 -32.71
N GLU A 129 3.86 4.03 -33.11
CA GLU A 129 2.80 3.12 -32.62
C GLU A 129 3.29 2.50 -31.30
N PHE A 130 2.42 2.42 -30.29
CA PHE A 130 2.70 1.78 -29.02
C PHE A 130 1.73 0.61 -28.85
N GLU A 131 2.21 -0.62 -28.85
CA GLU A 131 1.39 -1.81 -28.61
C GLU A 131 1.59 -2.30 -27.18
N ARG A 132 0.50 -2.51 -26.44
CA ARG A 132 0.49 -3.31 -25.21
C ARG A 132 -0.20 -4.62 -25.53
N VAL A 133 0.46 -5.75 -25.31
CA VAL A 133 0.02 -7.09 -25.75
C VAL A 133 0.06 -8.06 -24.58
N VAL A 134 -0.96 -8.89 -24.45
CA VAL A 134 -1.12 -9.87 -23.37
C VAL A 134 -1.35 -11.26 -23.96
N SER A 135 -0.74 -12.29 -23.35
CA SER A 135 -0.73 -13.67 -23.85
C SER A 135 -1.36 -14.65 -22.86
N CYS A 136 -2.38 -15.40 -23.30
CA CYS A 136 -2.99 -16.46 -22.51
C CYS A 136 -2.23 -17.79 -22.63
N TYR A 137 -1.52 -18.26 -21.63
CA TYR A 137 -0.67 -19.46 -21.76
C TYR A 137 -1.45 -20.80 -21.86
N THR A 138 -0.95 -21.73 -22.70
CA THR A 138 -1.51 -23.10 -22.80
C THR A 138 -1.25 -23.94 -21.54
N GLY A 139 -1.97 -25.06 -21.38
CA GLY A 139 -1.65 -26.07 -20.36
C GLY A 139 -2.19 -25.80 -18.96
N GLY A 140 -3.34 -25.13 -18.84
CA GLY A 140 -3.94 -24.76 -17.56
C GLY A 140 -3.55 -23.35 -17.08
N PHE A 141 -3.06 -22.51 -17.99
CA PHE A 141 -2.61 -21.14 -17.73
C PHE A 141 -1.45 -21.01 -16.73
N VAL A 142 -0.57 -22.00 -16.71
CA VAL A 142 0.67 -21.92 -15.94
C VAL A 142 1.69 -21.14 -16.76
N ARG A 143 1.92 -19.88 -16.37
CA ARG A 143 2.94 -18.98 -16.93
C ARG A 143 4.34 -19.62 -16.87
N PRO A 144 5.12 -19.62 -17.98
CA PRO A 144 6.51 -20.05 -17.94
C PRO A 144 7.34 -19.16 -17.01
N VAL A 145 8.21 -19.77 -16.20
CA VAL A 145 9.09 -19.05 -15.27
C VAL A 145 9.90 -17.98 -16.01
N ARG A 146 9.73 -16.70 -15.62
CA ARG A 146 10.32 -15.48 -16.22
C ARG A 146 9.76 -14.99 -17.57
N ALA A 147 8.71 -15.60 -18.13
CA ALA A 147 7.94 -14.92 -19.18
C ALA A 147 7.19 -13.71 -18.57
N PRO A 148 6.95 -12.58 -19.27
CA PRO A 148 6.11 -11.48 -18.77
C PRO A 148 4.61 -11.75 -18.98
N ASP A 149 3.75 -11.23 -18.11
CA ASP A 149 2.27 -11.29 -18.29
C ASP A 149 1.82 -10.42 -19.47
N GLU A 150 2.43 -9.23 -19.58
CA GLU A 150 2.17 -8.24 -20.61
C GLU A 150 3.48 -7.77 -21.24
N GLU A 151 3.50 -7.62 -22.55
CA GLU A 151 4.60 -7.05 -23.31
C GLU A 151 4.21 -5.70 -23.90
N ARG A 152 5.17 -4.78 -23.94
CA ARG A 152 5.02 -3.50 -24.64
C ARG A 152 5.95 -3.49 -25.84
N PHE A 153 5.50 -2.94 -26.94
CA PHE A 153 6.30 -2.72 -28.14
C PHE A 153 6.10 -1.30 -28.65
N VAL A 154 7.13 -0.75 -29.27
CA VAL A 154 7.05 0.51 -29.99
C VAL A 154 7.48 0.27 -31.43
N THR A 155 6.66 0.72 -32.39
CA THR A 155 7.02 0.75 -33.81
C THR A 155 7.30 2.20 -34.20
N VAL A 156 8.56 2.47 -34.57
CA VAL A 156 9.04 3.77 -35.05
C VAL A 156 9.98 3.51 -36.23
N ASN A 157 9.89 4.31 -37.30
CA ASN A 157 10.69 4.15 -38.51
C ASN A 157 10.61 2.72 -39.10
N GLU A 158 9.39 2.19 -39.19
CA GLU A 158 9.03 0.84 -39.68
C GLU A 158 9.66 -0.34 -38.90
N LYS A 159 10.44 -0.08 -37.85
CA LYS A 159 11.05 -1.09 -36.98
C LYS A 159 10.33 -1.17 -35.63
N ARG A 160 10.03 -2.39 -35.21
CA ARG A 160 9.37 -2.73 -33.95
C ARG A 160 10.39 -3.12 -32.89
N TYR A 161 10.33 -2.47 -31.74
CA TYR A 161 11.22 -2.66 -30.59
C TYR A 161 10.42 -3.15 -29.38
N ARG A 162 11.01 -3.97 -28.52
CA ARG A 162 10.43 -4.34 -27.22
C ARG A 162 10.62 -3.19 -26.24
N ALA A 163 9.51 -2.58 -25.83
CA ALA A 163 9.49 -1.36 -25.05
C ALA A 163 9.41 -1.64 -23.55
N PHE A 164 10.16 -0.86 -22.78
CA PHE A 164 10.20 -0.87 -21.32
C PHE A 164 9.83 0.53 -20.82
N THR A 165 8.83 0.58 -19.96
CA THR A 165 8.10 1.80 -19.58
C THR A 165 8.05 1.95 -18.07
N TYR A 166 7.99 3.18 -17.58
CA TYR A 166 7.71 3.51 -16.19
C TYR A 166 6.78 4.73 -16.09
N GLY A 167 6.37 5.09 -14.88
CA GLY A 167 5.41 6.18 -14.64
C GLY A 167 4.10 5.94 -15.39
N ARG A 168 3.45 7.02 -15.86
CA ARG A 168 2.16 6.98 -16.59
C ARG A 168 2.11 6.00 -17.76
N ARG A 169 3.23 5.74 -18.45
CA ARG A 169 3.26 4.82 -19.60
C ARG A 169 3.39 3.34 -19.23
N ALA A 170 3.56 3.02 -17.96
CA ALA A 170 3.41 1.64 -17.49
C ALA A 170 2.00 1.08 -17.80
N GLU A 171 0.96 1.91 -17.70
CA GLU A 171 -0.44 1.51 -17.88
C GLU A 171 -1.05 1.89 -19.23
N LEU A 172 -0.30 2.62 -20.07
CA LEU A 172 -0.80 3.09 -21.36
C LEU A 172 -1.34 1.92 -22.20
N LEU A 173 -2.54 2.12 -22.76
CA LEU A 173 -3.17 1.17 -23.67
C LEU A 173 -2.49 1.21 -25.04
N THR A 174 -2.85 0.30 -25.95
CA THR A 174 -2.38 0.34 -27.34
C THR A 174 -2.74 1.67 -28.01
N LYS A 175 -1.84 2.22 -28.83
CA LYS A 175 -1.98 3.48 -29.56
C LYS A 175 -1.37 3.41 -30.96
N ASP A 176 -2.13 3.85 -31.96
CA ASP A 176 -1.76 3.90 -33.38
C ASP A 176 -0.81 5.07 -33.70
N ARG A 177 -0.78 6.15 -32.88
CA ARG A 177 0.16 7.28 -33.06
C ARG A 177 0.29 8.12 -31.79
N ILE A 178 1.41 7.99 -31.09
CA ILE A 178 1.81 8.87 -29.97
C ILE A 178 3.18 9.50 -30.20
N SER A 179 3.49 10.54 -29.42
CA SER A 179 4.81 11.15 -29.36
C SER A 179 5.72 10.31 -28.49
N VAL A 180 6.67 9.58 -29.08
CA VAL A 180 7.57 8.68 -28.38
C VAL A 180 8.93 9.34 -28.20
N HIS A 181 9.40 9.39 -26.95
CA HIS A 181 10.75 9.79 -26.58
C HIS A 181 11.44 8.64 -25.86
N GLY A 182 12.72 8.41 -26.10
CA GLY A 182 13.46 7.36 -25.39
C GLY A 182 14.84 7.05 -25.96
N ILE A 183 15.36 5.87 -25.61
CA ILE A 183 16.60 5.31 -26.17
C ILE A 183 16.38 3.93 -26.76
N LEU A 184 17.03 3.68 -27.90
CA LEU A 184 16.99 2.42 -28.66
C LEU A 184 18.34 1.70 -28.54
N LEU A 185 18.30 0.40 -28.27
CA LEU A 185 19.49 -0.46 -28.29
C LEU A 185 19.13 -1.87 -28.78
N ASP A 186 19.72 -2.29 -29.91
CA ASP A 186 19.38 -3.53 -30.63
C ASP A 186 17.87 -3.69 -30.96
N ASP A 187 17.20 -4.48 -30.10
CA ASP A 187 15.83 -4.96 -30.13
C ASP A 187 14.97 -4.35 -29.01
N VAL A 188 15.58 -3.61 -28.07
CA VAL A 188 14.92 -3.04 -26.89
C VAL A 188 14.89 -1.51 -26.92
N MET A 189 13.91 -0.96 -26.21
CA MET A 189 13.71 0.48 -26.05
C MET A 189 13.33 0.82 -24.60
N ALA A 190 13.97 1.80 -23.99
CA ALA A 190 13.43 2.47 -22.81
C ALA A 190 12.62 3.69 -23.26
N VAL A 191 11.38 3.81 -22.79
CA VAL A 191 10.43 4.86 -23.21
C VAL A 191 10.21 5.84 -22.06
N SER A 192 10.34 7.13 -22.35
CA SER A 192 10.01 8.22 -21.42
C SER A 192 8.53 8.17 -21.02
N PRO A 193 8.17 8.42 -19.75
CA PRO A 193 6.77 8.56 -19.33
C PRO A 193 6.08 9.73 -20.04
N ASP A 194 6.83 10.77 -20.41
CA ASP A 194 6.25 12.02 -20.90
C ASP A 194 6.21 12.07 -22.44
N PRO A 195 5.07 12.50 -23.04
CA PRO A 195 4.93 12.68 -24.48
C PRO A 195 5.59 13.97 -25.00
N VAL A 196 6.01 14.87 -24.10
CA VAL A 196 6.59 16.17 -24.42
C VAL A 196 7.86 16.34 -23.60
N LEU A 197 9.01 16.55 -24.23
CA LEU A 197 10.24 16.95 -23.54
C LEU A 197 10.28 18.48 -23.43
N ARG A 198 10.50 19.01 -22.23
CA ARG A 198 10.59 20.46 -21.96
C ARG A 198 12.04 20.90 -21.82
N ASN A 199 12.41 21.97 -22.52
CA ASN A 199 13.68 22.67 -22.36
C ASN A 199 13.41 24.19 -22.29
N GLY A 200 13.17 24.71 -21.09
CA GLY A 200 12.67 26.07 -20.89
C GLY A 200 11.26 26.25 -21.48
N LEU A 201 11.12 27.14 -22.46
CA LEU A 201 9.90 27.39 -23.24
C LEU A 201 9.86 26.63 -24.59
N LEU A 202 10.84 25.75 -24.82
CA LEU A 202 10.89 24.86 -25.98
C LEU A 202 10.31 23.49 -25.59
N ALA A 203 9.46 22.95 -26.45
CA ALA A 203 8.84 21.63 -26.30
C ALA A 203 9.18 20.75 -27.50
N GLU A 204 9.52 19.50 -27.26
CA GLU A 204 9.74 18.50 -28.32
C GLU A 204 8.69 17.40 -28.23
N SER A 205 8.02 17.12 -29.35
CA SER A 205 6.97 16.10 -29.44
C SER A 205 6.72 15.69 -30.90
N PHE A 206 6.45 14.40 -31.15
CA PHE A 206 6.25 13.84 -32.50
C PHE A 206 7.42 14.13 -33.46
N GLY A 207 8.66 14.26 -32.95
CA GLY A 207 9.85 14.64 -33.72
C GLY A 207 9.93 16.12 -34.11
N GLU A 208 8.97 16.96 -33.67
CA GLU A 208 8.96 18.40 -33.93
C GLU A 208 9.27 19.20 -32.66
N GLN A 209 10.08 20.25 -32.82
CA GLN A 209 10.37 21.24 -31.77
C GLN A 209 9.48 22.48 -31.93
N ARG A 210 8.87 22.93 -30.83
CA ARG A 210 7.96 24.08 -30.79
C ARG A 210 8.33 25.05 -29.67
N GLN A 211 8.48 26.32 -30.03
CA GLN A 211 8.69 27.42 -29.09
C GLN A 211 7.34 27.98 -28.62
N PHE A 212 7.20 28.20 -27.31
CA PHE A 212 6.03 28.83 -26.68
C PHE A 212 6.36 30.25 -26.17
N ALA A 213 5.34 31.08 -25.98
CA ALA A 213 5.51 32.47 -25.52
C ALA A 213 5.53 32.61 -23.99
N SER A 214 4.94 31.64 -23.27
CA SER A 214 4.86 31.60 -21.80
C SER A 214 4.84 30.16 -21.28
N GLU A 215 5.07 29.98 -19.98
CA GLU A 215 4.97 28.67 -19.34
C GLU A 215 3.53 28.16 -19.30
N GLU A 216 2.55 29.05 -19.12
CA GLU A 216 1.11 28.71 -19.12
C GLU A 216 0.66 28.08 -20.45
N GLU A 217 1.11 28.61 -21.60
CA GLU A 217 0.81 28.03 -22.92
C GLU A 217 1.45 26.65 -23.10
N LEU A 218 2.66 26.47 -22.56
CA LEU A 218 3.41 25.21 -22.63
C LEU A 218 2.78 24.14 -21.74
N ASP A 219 2.45 24.48 -20.49
CA ASP A 219 1.83 23.56 -19.55
C ASP A 219 0.42 23.15 -20.02
N PHE A 220 -0.33 24.07 -20.65
CA PHE A 220 -1.58 23.73 -21.34
C PHE A 220 -1.35 22.76 -22.53
N TYR A 221 -0.30 22.96 -23.33
CA TYR A 221 0.05 22.04 -24.42
C TYR A 221 0.46 20.66 -23.91
N ILE A 222 1.24 20.59 -22.84
CA ILE A 222 1.62 19.34 -22.16
C ILE A 222 0.36 18.63 -21.66
N ALA A 223 -0.46 19.30 -20.84
CA ALA A 223 -1.70 18.76 -20.27
C ALA A 223 -2.66 18.26 -21.36
N LYS A 224 -2.80 19.00 -22.47
CA LYS A 224 -3.58 18.53 -23.62
C LYS A 224 -2.99 17.28 -24.26
N THR A 225 -1.68 17.25 -24.51
CA THR A 225 -1.00 16.08 -25.10
C THR A 225 -1.08 14.85 -24.18
N VAL A 226 -1.09 15.06 -22.86
CA VAL A 226 -1.38 14.03 -21.85
C VAL A 226 -2.81 13.49 -22.02
N ALA A 227 -3.80 14.38 -22.08
CA ALA A 227 -5.22 14.01 -22.21
C ALA A 227 -5.51 13.28 -23.54
N ASP A 228 -4.97 13.78 -24.65
CA ASP A 228 -5.13 13.19 -25.99
C ASP A 228 -4.56 11.75 -26.05
N GLU A 229 -3.43 11.48 -25.37
CA GLU A 229 -2.86 10.12 -25.24
C GLU A 229 -3.73 9.19 -24.37
N ASN A 230 -4.41 9.74 -23.35
CA ASN A 230 -5.21 8.97 -22.39
C ASN A 230 -6.62 8.56 -22.87
N VAL A 231 -7.12 9.12 -23.98
CA VAL A 231 -8.46 8.77 -24.54
C VAL A 231 -8.57 7.24 -24.78
N PRO A 232 -9.68 6.55 -24.48
CA PRO A 232 -9.80 5.11 -24.72
C PRO A 232 -9.62 4.69 -26.19
N GLY A 233 -9.05 3.49 -26.38
CA GLY A 233 -8.86 2.87 -27.69
C GLY A 233 -7.57 3.25 -28.44
N PRO A 234 -7.33 2.65 -29.62
CA PRO A 234 -6.05 2.72 -30.32
C PRO A 234 -5.82 4.04 -31.06
N ALA A 235 -6.87 4.70 -31.55
CA ALA A 235 -6.72 5.98 -32.21
C ALA A 235 -6.64 7.13 -31.19
N VAL A 236 -5.52 7.87 -31.16
CA VAL A 236 -5.53 9.24 -30.64
C VAL A 236 -6.41 10.07 -31.59
N VAL A 237 -7.48 10.67 -31.04
CA VAL A 237 -8.62 11.20 -31.81
C VAL A 237 -8.16 12.20 -32.88
N ARG A 238 -8.43 11.89 -34.16
CA ARG A 238 -8.44 12.90 -35.22
C ARG A 238 -9.66 13.80 -34.99
N ALA A 239 -9.47 15.12 -35.01
CA ALA A 239 -10.52 16.08 -34.73
C ALA A 239 -11.74 15.93 -35.66
N SER A 240 -12.95 16.14 -35.10
CA SER A 240 -14.30 15.87 -35.65
C SER A 240 -14.58 14.37 -35.89
N GLU A 241 -15.60 13.76 -35.27
CA GLU A 241 -17.01 14.18 -35.19
C GLU A 241 -17.66 13.88 -33.81
N SER A 242 -18.95 14.19 -33.66
CA SER A 242 -19.73 14.05 -32.41
C SER A 242 -21.04 13.28 -32.66
N LEU A 243 -21.35 12.30 -31.79
CA LEU A 243 -22.58 12.24 -30.98
C LEU A 243 -22.75 10.90 -30.21
N ILE A 244 -22.87 11.02 -28.88
CA ILE A 244 -23.58 10.14 -27.92
C ILE A 244 -23.17 8.65 -27.82
N ALA A 245 -22.09 8.43 -27.08
CA ALA A 245 -21.84 7.31 -26.15
C ALA A 245 -20.96 7.89 -25.02
N GLU A 246 -20.93 7.31 -23.81
CA GLU A 246 -19.94 7.76 -22.80
C GLU A 246 -18.53 7.38 -23.24
N SER A 247 -18.40 6.24 -23.94
CA SER A 247 -17.19 5.85 -24.65
C SER A 247 -17.50 5.29 -26.03
N THR A 248 -16.94 5.93 -27.05
CA THR A 248 -17.04 5.45 -28.44
C THR A 248 -16.22 4.18 -28.69
N TRP A 249 -15.38 3.73 -27.75
CA TRP A 249 -14.58 2.52 -27.89
C TRP A 249 -15.26 1.27 -27.31
N THR A 250 -15.82 1.39 -26.11
CA THR A 250 -16.35 0.25 -25.33
C THR A 250 -17.86 0.06 -25.44
N GLU A 251 -18.58 1.03 -26.02
CA GLU A 251 -20.03 0.99 -26.22
C GLU A 251 -20.43 1.02 -27.72
N GLY A 252 -21.73 0.82 -27.97
CA GLY A 252 -22.35 0.88 -29.30
C GLY A 252 -22.33 -0.45 -30.05
N SER A 253 -22.52 -0.41 -31.37
CA SER A 253 -22.41 -1.58 -32.24
C SER A 253 -21.00 -1.71 -32.81
N LYS A 254 -20.35 -2.85 -32.60
CA LYS A 254 -18.98 -3.17 -33.06
C LYS A 254 -18.97 -4.31 -34.05
N ARG A 255 -18.08 -4.23 -35.05
CA ARG A 255 -17.88 -5.27 -36.08
C ARG A 255 -16.51 -5.93 -35.91
N ILE A 256 -16.51 -7.27 -35.85
CA ILE A 256 -15.29 -8.08 -35.81
C ILE A 256 -15.08 -8.77 -37.17
N LEU A 257 -13.88 -8.67 -37.75
CA LEU A 257 -13.47 -9.48 -38.89
C LEU A 257 -12.76 -10.76 -38.40
N TYR A 258 -13.37 -11.93 -38.58
CA TYR A 258 -12.89 -13.20 -38.04
C TYR A 258 -12.24 -14.08 -39.11
N LEU A 259 -10.91 -13.95 -39.25
CA LEU A 259 -10.10 -14.60 -40.27
C LEU A 259 -9.72 -16.02 -39.85
N ARG A 260 -10.26 -17.02 -40.56
CA ARG A 260 -9.86 -18.43 -40.42
C ARG A 260 -8.71 -18.73 -41.36
N VAL A 261 -7.56 -19.14 -40.83
CA VAL A 261 -6.29 -19.20 -41.57
C VAL A 261 -5.68 -20.61 -41.56
N ARG A 262 -5.17 -21.04 -42.70
CA ARG A 262 -4.37 -22.26 -42.88
C ARG A 262 -3.01 -21.97 -43.51
N PHE A 263 -2.06 -22.86 -43.27
CA PHE A 263 -0.70 -22.82 -43.83
C PHE A 263 -0.62 -23.49 -45.21
N ALA A 264 0.44 -23.22 -45.97
CA ALA A 264 0.64 -23.76 -47.32
C ALA A 264 0.84 -25.30 -47.34
N ASP A 265 1.27 -25.89 -46.23
CA ASP A 265 1.43 -27.35 -46.03
C ASP A 265 0.13 -28.07 -45.61
N GLN A 266 -1.00 -27.37 -45.56
CA GLN A 266 -2.30 -27.93 -45.17
C GLN A 266 -3.25 -28.09 -46.38
N ASP A 267 -4.12 -29.11 -46.31
CA ASP A 267 -5.06 -29.43 -47.39
C ASP A 267 -5.97 -28.24 -47.76
N LEU A 268 -6.37 -28.15 -49.04
CA LEU A 268 -7.30 -27.12 -49.52
C LEU A 268 -8.72 -27.21 -48.94
N GLY A 269 -9.05 -28.29 -48.22
CA GLY A 269 -10.27 -28.43 -47.42
C GLY A 269 -10.07 -28.19 -45.92
N TYR A 270 -8.86 -27.83 -45.47
CA TYR A 270 -8.56 -27.62 -44.07
C TYR A 270 -9.17 -26.32 -43.54
N GLU A 271 -9.89 -26.41 -42.41
CA GLU A 271 -10.31 -25.27 -41.60
C GLU A 271 -9.75 -25.43 -40.17
N PRO A 272 -9.14 -24.39 -39.55
CA PRO A 272 -8.65 -24.47 -38.17
C PRO A 272 -9.79 -24.58 -37.14
N VAL A 273 -10.96 -24.02 -37.49
CA VAL A 273 -12.25 -24.14 -36.80
C VAL A 273 -13.35 -24.12 -37.86
N SER A 274 -14.39 -24.94 -37.70
CA SER A 274 -15.49 -24.97 -38.67
C SER A 274 -16.27 -23.66 -38.66
N LEU A 275 -16.83 -23.22 -39.80
CA LEU A 275 -17.66 -22.01 -39.85
C LEU A 275 -18.79 -22.04 -38.81
N ALA A 276 -19.52 -23.16 -38.69
CA ALA A 276 -20.63 -23.28 -37.74
C ALA A 276 -20.18 -23.22 -36.27
N THR A 277 -19.01 -23.80 -35.95
CA THR A 277 -18.42 -23.71 -34.61
C THR A 277 -17.97 -22.27 -34.31
N ALA A 278 -17.33 -21.60 -35.29
CA ALA A 278 -16.87 -20.22 -35.13
C ALA A 278 -18.05 -19.25 -34.96
N GLN A 279 -19.15 -19.44 -35.69
CA GLN A 279 -20.39 -18.70 -35.51
C GLN A 279 -20.96 -18.90 -34.10
N SER A 280 -21.24 -20.14 -33.70
CA SER A 280 -21.80 -20.45 -32.37
C SER A 280 -20.97 -19.86 -31.23
N HIS A 281 -19.64 -19.97 -31.27
CA HIS A 281 -18.79 -19.41 -30.22
C HIS A 281 -18.73 -17.88 -30.22
N GLN A 282 -18.90 -17.23 -31.37
CA GLN A 282 -18.94 -15.77 -31.47
C GLN A 282 -20.33 -15.22 -31.12
N ASP A 283 -21.39 -16.00 -31.33
CA ASP A 283 -22.73 -15.71 -30.79
C ASP A 283 -22.71 -15.75 -29.25
N ASP A 284 -22.04 -16.75 -28.65
CA ASP A 284 -21.81 -16.82 -27.19
C ASP A 284 -21.01 -15.60 -26.67
N VAL A 285 -19.99 -15.15 -27.40
CA VAL A 285 -19.23 -13.92 -27.07
C VAL A 285 -20.12 -12.68 -27.20
N ALA A 286 -20.86 -12.52 -28.30
CA ALA A 286 -21.72 -11.37 -28.51
C ALA A 286 -22.80 -11.25 -27.43
N GLU A 287 -23.45 -12.37 -27.06
CA GLU A 287 -24.48 -12.37 -26.01
C GLU A 287 -23.88 -12.12 -24.62
N HIS A 288 -22.70 -12.68 -24.32
CA HIS A 288 -22.01 -12.40 -23.06
C HIS A 288 -21.72 -10.90 -22.90
N TYR A 289 -21.14 -10.28 -23.93
CA TYR A 289 -20.82 -8.85 -23.91
C TYR A 289 -22.09 -7.97 -23.90
N ARG A 290 -23.17 -8.40 -24.56
CA ARG A 290 -24.48 -7.72 -24.48
C ARG A 290 -25.06 -7.77 -23.06
N ILE A 291 -25.07 -8.93 -22.41
CA ILE A 291 -25.51 -9.07 -21.01
C ILE A 291 -24.63 -8.21 -20.10
N ALA A 292 -23.31 -8.37 -20.23
CA ALA A 292 -22.38 -7.85 -19.25
C ALA A 292 -22.20 -6.32 -19.27
N SER A 293 -22.47 -5.71 -20.43
CA SER A 293 -22.52 -4.26 -20.65
C SER A 293 -23.91 -3.65 -20.40
N TYR A 294 -24.87 -4.42 -19.90
CA TYR A 294 -26.27 -3.98 -19.76
C TYR A 294 -26.91 -3.53 -21.09
N GLY A 295 -26.50 -4.14 -22.19
CA GLY A 295 -26.93 -3.77 -23.55
C GLY A 295 -26.22 -2.56 -24.14
N LYS A 296 -25.28 -1.90 -23.43
CA LYS A 296 -24.49 -0.77 -23.94
C LYS A 296 -23.60 -1.17 -25.14
N LEU A 297 -23.12 -2.41 -25.18
CA LEU A 297 -22.30 -2.97 -26.27
C LEU A 297 -23.02 -4.10 -27.01
N ASN A 298 -23.00 -4.03 -28.34
CA ASN A 298 -23.47 -5.08 -29.24
C ASN A 298 -22.37 -5.45 -30.25
N VAL A 299 -22.15 -6.74 -30.48
CA VAL A 299 -21.05 -7.24 -31.33
C VAL A 299 -21.62 -8.01 -32.51
N THR A 300 -21.05 -7.82 -33.70
CA THR A 300 -21.41 -8.58 -34.91
C THR A 300 -20.15 -9.05 -35.63
N THR A 301 -20.01 -10.37 -35.78
CA THR A 301 -18.82 -10.96 -36.40
C THR A 301 -19.07 -11.32 -37.87
N VAL A 302 -18.14 -10.90 -38.75
CA VAL A 302 -18.10 -11.27 -40.17
C VAL A 302 -17.07 -12.37 -40.37
N PHE A 303 -17.47 -13.43 -41.07
CA PHE A 303 -16.65 -14.61 -41.33
C PHE A 303 -16.31 -14.72 -42.82
N PRO A 304 -15.10 -14.31 -43.24
CA PRO A 304 -14.56 -14.64 -44.54
C PRO A 304 -14.41 -16.14 -44.80
N ASP A 305 -14.15 -16.46 -46.07
CA ASP A 305 -13.64 -17.77 -46.47
C ASP A 305 -12.25 -18.01 -45.86
N VAL A 306 -11.83 -19.27 -45.80
CA VAL A 306 -10.54 -19.65 -45.22
C VAL A 306 -9.39 -19.07 -46.04
N ILE A 307 -8.55 -18.26 -45.39
CA ILE A 307 -7.35 -17.65 -45.96
C ILE A 307 -6.23 -18.70 -45.98
N THR A 308 -5.52 -18.79 -47.11
CA THR A 308 -4.34 -19.64 -47.26
C THR A 308 -3.09 -18.76 -47.23
N LEU A 309 -2.17 -19.03 -46.31
CA LEU A 309 -0.87 -18.38 -46.24
C LEU A 309 0.11 -18.95 -47.27
N ALA A 310 1.15 -18.19 -47.61
CA ALA A 310 2.13 -18.53 -48.63
C ALA A 310 3.21 -19.51 -48.14
N GLU A 311 3.53 -19.52 -46.85
CA GLU A 311 4.54 -20.42 -46.27
C GLU A 311 3.92 -21.60 -45.52
N ASN A 312 4.73 -22.65 -45.37
CA ASN A 312 4.45 -23.77 -44.49
C ASN A 312 4.53 -23.29 -43.04
N LYS A 313 3.83 -23.98 -42.14
CA LYS A 313 3.76 -23.66 -40.71
C LYS A 313 5.12 -23.38 -40.06
N SER A 314 6.17 -24.14 -40.41
CA SER A 314 7.52 -23.97 -39.85
C SER A 314 8.13 -22.59 -40.13
N GLY A 315 7.84 -21.98 -41.28
CA GLY A 315 8.34 -20.63 -41.62
C GLY A 315 7.87 -19.57 -40.62
N TYR A 316 6.61 -19.66 -40.19
CA TYR A 316 6.04 -18.74 -39.18
C TYR A 316 6.47 -19.07 -37.75
N VAL A 317 6.92 -20.29 -37.45
CA VAL A 317 7.55 -20.62 -36.16
C VAL A 317 8.91 -19.93 -36.04
N GLU A 318 9.69 -19.90 -37.12
CA GLU A 318 11.01 -19.23 -37.16
C GLU A 318 10.89 -17.69 -37.19
N GLN A 319 9.90 -17.15 -37.93
CA GLN A 319 9.74 -15.70 -38.15
C GLN A 319 8.74 -15.03 -37.20
N GLY A 320 8.00 -15.82 -36.41
CA GLY A 320 7.10 -15.35 -35.36
C GLY A 320 5.71 -14.92 -35.82
N LEU A 321 4.84 -14.69 -34.82
CA LEU A 321 3.42 -14.35 -35.00
C LEU A 321 3.20 -13.07 -35.82
N GLY A 322 4.05 -12.05 -35.68
CA GLY A 322 3.89 -10.76 -36.36
C GLY A 322 3.73 -10.92 -37.87
N LYS A 323 4.69 -11.60 -38.52
CA LYS A 323 4.65 -11.90 -39.95
C LYS A 323 3.36 -12.63 -40.37
N MET A 324 2.99 -13.67 -39.63
CA MET A 324 1.79 -14.47 -39.95
C MET A 324 0.52 -13.61 -39.91
N MET A 325 0.41 -12.74 -38.91
CA MET A 325 -0.72 -11.81 -38.78
C MET A 325 -0.76 -10.77 -39.90
N ASP A 326 0.40 -10.28 -40.35
CA ASP A 326 0.50 -9.26 -41.41
C ASP A 326 0.14 -9.85 -42.78
N GLU A 327 0.65 -11.04 -43.07
CA GLU A 327 0.36 -11.77 -44.29
C GLU A 327 -1.10 -12.22 -44.37
N ALA A 328 -1.69 -12.69 -43.26
CA ALA A 328 -3.11 -13.03 -43.18
C ALA A 328 -4.03 -11.85 -43.52
N ARG A 329 -3.68 -10.63 -43.05
CA ARG A 329 -4.43 -9.40 -43.38
C ARG A 329 -4.30 -9.02 -44.84
N ALA A 330 -3.09 -9.06 -45.40
CA ALA A 330 -2.85 -8.79 -46.82
C ALA A 330 -3.60 -9.78 -47.73
N ALA A 331 -3.54 -11.07 -47.41
CA ALA A 331 -4.25 -12.12 -48.15
C ALA A 331 -5.77 -12.00 -48.03
N ALA A 332 -6.30 -11.58 -46.88
CA ALA A 332 -7.73 -11.32 -46.70
C ALA A 332 -8.23 -10.16 -47.59
N ILE A 333 -7.49 -9.04 -47.65
CA ILE A 333 -7.79 -7.90 -48.53
C ILE A 333 -7.87 -8.37 -50.00
N ILE A 334 -6.80 -9.03 -50.49
CA ILE A 334 -6.71 -9.50 -51.88
C ILE A 334 -7.85 -10.48 -52.23
N LEU A 335 -8.18 -11.41 -51.31
CA LEU A 335 -9.25 -12.38 -51.55
C LEU A 335 -10.64 -11.72 -51.52
N GLY A 336 -10.86 -10.74 -50.64
CA GLY A 336 -12.09 -9.94 -50.59
C GLY A 336 -12.29 -9.15 -51.89
N GLU A 337 -11.27 -8.39 -52.31
CA GLU A 337 -11.27 -7.64 -53.57
C GLU A 337 -11.59 -8.54 -54.78
N SER A 338 -10.99 -9.73 -54.84
CA SER A 338 -11.25 -10.70 -55.92
C SER A 338 -12.70 -11.21 -55.99
N LYS A 339 -13.48 -11.02 -54.91
CA LYS A 339 -14.89 -11.42 -54.78
C LYS A 339 -15.86 -10.23 -54.76
N GLY A 340 -15.35 -9.00 -54.82
CA GLY A 340 -16.17 -7.80 -54.64
C GLY A 340 -16.71 -7.64 -53.22
N LEU A 341 -15.98 -8.14 -52.21
CA LEU A 341 -16.32 -8.07 -50.79
C LEU A 341 -15.26 -7.27 -50.02
N ASP A 342 -15.69 -6.53 -48.99
CA ASP A 342 -14.77 -5.77 -48.14
C ASP A 342 -14.31 -6.59 -46.93
N TRP A 343 -13.09 -7.15 -47.05
CA TRP A 343 -12.37 -7.84 -45.98
C TRP A 343 -11.11 -7.08 -45.56
N ASP A 344 -11.08 -5.75 -45.77
CA ASP A 344 -10.04 -4.90 -45.22
C ASP A 344 -10.30 -4.70 -43.72
N TYR A 345 -9.42 -5.25 -42.89
CA TYR A 345 -9.49 -5.16 -41.43
C TYR A 345 -9.55 -3.71 -40.90
N ARG A 346 -9.12 -2.73 -41.69
CA ARG A 346 -9.18 -1.29 -41.34
C ARG A 346 -10.61 -0.74 -41.33
N ASN A 347 -11.55 -1.41 -42.01
CA ASN A 347 -12.98 -1.06 -42.09
C ASN A 347 -13.84 -1.76 -41.01
N TYR A 348 -13.18 -2.35 -40.01
CA TYR A 348 -13.78 -3.04 -38.87
C TYR A 348 -13.23 -2.45 -37.56
N ASP A 349 -14.02 -2.52 -36.48
CA ASP A 349 -13.59 -2.06 -35.17
C ASP A 349 -12.48 -2.97 -34.61
N PHE A 350 -12.64 -4.28 -34.80
CA PHE A 350 -11.71 -5.32 -34.35
C PHE A 350 -11.48 -6.39 -35.42
N TYR A 351 -10.39 -7.13 -35.31
CA TYR A 351 -10.15 -8.31 -36.11
C TYR A 351 -9.44 -9.41 -35.31
N THR A 352 -9.85 -10.64 -35.59
CA THR A 352 -9.35 -11.84 -34.93
C THR A 352 -8.84 -12.81 -35.98
N ILE A 353 -7.65 -13.36 -35.78
CA ILE A 353 -7.11 -14.44 -36.63
C ILE A 353 -7.09 -15.75 -35.82
N ILE A 354 -7.65 -16.83 -36.39
CA ILE A 354 -7.57 -18.18 -35.83
C ILE A 354 -6.72 -19.05 -36.77
N SER A 355 -5.69 -19.69 -36.21
CA SER A 355 -4.82 -20.61 -36.94
C SER A 355 -4.60 -21.90 -36.14
N ASP A 356 -3.96 -22.88 -36.79
CA ASP A 356 -3.39 -24.01 -36.06
C ASP A 356 -2.34 -23.54 -35.04
N GLY A 357 -2.34 -24.19 -33.87
CA GLY A 357 -1.45 -23.84 -32.76
C GLY A 357 0.00 -24.23 -32.95
N GLY A 358 0.89 -23.77 -32.07
CA GLY A 358 2.33 -24.09 -32.11
C GLY A 358 3.21 -23.07 -32.85
N ILE A 359 2.70 -21.87 -33.16
CA ILE A 359 3.51 -20.67 -33.45
C ILE A 359 4.00 -20.00 -32.14
N GLY A 360 3.37 -20.33 -31.00
CA GLY A 360 3.82 -19.95 -29.67
C GLY A 360 3.13 -20.77 -28.57
N GLY A 361 3.52 -20.55 -27.31
CA GLY A 361 3.04 -21.31 -26.13
C GLY A 361 1.70 -20.85 -25.53
N TYR A 362 0.87 -20.13 -26.30
CA TYR A 362 -0.36 -19.49 -25.84
C TYR A 362 -1.63 -20.08 -26.48
N ALA A 363 -2.76 -20.04 -25.78
CA ALA A 363 -4.10 -20.34 -26.25
C ALA A 363 -4.67 -19.18 -27.11
N GLY A 364 -4.44 -17.94 -26.65
CA GLY A 364 -4.78 -16.71 -27.34
C GLY A 364 -3.78 -15.59 -26.99
N ILE A 365 -3.85 -14.50 -27.74
CA ILE A 365 -3.03 -13.30 -27.53
C ILE A 365 -3.74 -12.08 -28.13
N ALA A 366 -3.79 -10.97 -27.39
CA ALA A 366 -4.52 -9.77 -27.80
C ALA A 366 -3.79 -8.48 -27.44
N GLN A 367 -4.07 -7.42 -28.21
CA GLN A 367 -3.69 -6.05 -27.85
C GLN A 367 -4.62 -5.52 -26.75
N VAL A 368 -4.05 -4.98 -25.69
CA VAL A 368 -4.79 -4.30 -24.61
C VAL A 368 -5.21 -2.91 -25.10
N GLY A 369 -6.50 -2.66 -25.19
CA GLY A 369 -7.09 -1.44 -25.77
C GLY A 369 -6.81 -1.27 -27.27
N GLY A 370 -6.52 -2.35 -27.99
CA GLY A 370 -6.24 -2.36 -29.43
C GLY A 370 -7.17 -3.27 -30.23
N ARG A 371 -7.03 -3.30 -31.56
CA ARG A 371 -8.00 -3.95 -32.47
C ARG A 371 -7.77 -5.45 -32.68
N LYS A 372 -6.60 -5.95 -32.30
CA LYS A 372 -6.02 -7.20 -32.79
C LYS A 372 -6.09 -8.30 -31.75
N SER A 373 -6.60 -9.47 -32.15
CA SER A 373 -6.48 -10.72 -31.39
C SER A 373 -6.07 -11.90 -32.29
N HIS A 374 -5.41 -12.89 -31.70
CA HIS A 374 -5.10 -14.18 -32.32
C HIS A 374 -5.47 -15.32 -31.38
N HIS A 375 -6.02 -16.40 -31.95
CA HIS A 375 -6.40 -17.61 -31.24
C HIS A 375 -5.71 -18.83 -31.85
N GLN A 376 -5.38 -19.81 -31.01
CA GLN A 376 -4.96 -21.14 -31.46
C GLN A 376 -6.15 -22.11 -31.55
N LYS A 377 -6.09 -23.03 -32.52
CA LYS A 377 -7.04 -24.14 -32.65
C LYS A 377 -7.29 -24.84 -31.31
N GLY A 378 -8.58 -24.97 -30.96
CA GLY A 378 -9.04 -25.53 -29.69
C GLY A 378 -9.44 -24.48 -28.65
N TYR A 379 -9.03 -23.22 -28.82
CA TYR A 379 -9.26 -22.13 -27.86
C TYR A 379 -10.08 -21.00 -28.49
N THR A 380 -11.32 -21.32 -28.89
CA THR A 380 -12.20 -20.41 -29.66
C THR A 380 -13.56 -20.15 -29.01
N SER A 381 -13.85 -20.73 -27.84
CA SER A 381 -15.11 -20.52 -27.12
C SER A 381 -15.08 -19.23 -26.29
N LEU A 382 -16.23 -18.82 -25.73
CA LEU A 382 -16.38 -17.65 -24.85
C LEU A 382 -15.23 -17.51 -23.83
N ARG A 383 -14.85 -18.59 -23.15
CA ARG A 383 -13.74 -18.63 -22.19
C ARG A 383 -12.42 -18.02 -22.70
N THR A 384 -12.07 -18.22 -23.97
CA THR A 384 -10.85 -17.65 -24.57
C THR A 384 -11.20 -16.47 -25.46
N SER A 385 -12.04 -16.64 -26.47
CA SER A 385 -12.33 -15.56 -27.42
C SER A 385 -13.08 -14.38 -26.81
N GLY A 386 -13.88 -14.61 -25.75
CA GLY A 386 -14.46 -13.53 -24.96
C GLY A 386 -13.44 -12.87 -24.03
N HIS A 387 -12.50 -13.62 -23.48
CA HIS A 387 -11.41 -13.08 -22.66
C HIS A 387 -10.44 -12.20 -23.47
N GLU A 388 -9.98 -12.68 -24.63
CA GLU A 388 -9.10 -11.93 -25.55
C GLU A 388 -9.77 -10.67 -26.11
N PHE A 389 -11.09 -10.71 -26.33
CA PHE A 389 -11.84 -9.52 -26.68
C PHE A 389 -11.90 -8.49 -25.53
N GLY A 390 -11.79 -8.94 -24.28
CA GLY A 390 -11.75 -8.06 -23.10
C GLY A 390 -10.45 -7.28 -23.00
N HIS A 391 -9.33 -7.91 -23.41
CA HIS A 391 -8.09 -7.19 -23.67
C HIS A 391 -8.29 -6.13 -24.75
N ASN A 392 -8.90 -6.47 -25.89
CA ASN A 392 -9.14 -5.50 -26.97
C ASN A 392 -9.95 -4.26 -26.51
N LEU A 393 -10.84 -4.40 -25.53
CA LEU A 393 -11.53 -3.26 -24.92
C LEU A 393 -10.68 -2.47 -23.90
N GLY A 394 -9.69 -3.09 -23.24
CA GLY A 394 -8.72 -2.39 -22.37
C GLY A 394 -8.41 -3.06 -21.03
N LEU A 395 -8.91 -4.27 -20.77
CA LEU A 395 -8.74 -4.97 -19.49
C LEU A 395 -7.44 -5.79 -19.44
N SER A 396 -6.83 -5.92 -18.24
CA SER A 396 -5.78 -6.91 -17.96
C SER A 396 -6.39 -8.21 -17.39
N HIS A 397 -5.56 -9.22 -17.12
CA HIS A 397 -6.01 -10.43 -16.42
C HIS A 397 -6.59 -10.14 -15.03
N ALA A 398 -7.45 -11.04 -14.56
CA ALA A 398 -7.98 -11.07 -13.22
C ALA A 398 -7.28 -12.16 -12.38
N TYR A 399 -6.94 -11.79 -11.15
CA TYR A 399 -6.07 -12.52 -10.23
C TYR A 399 -6.82 -12.99 -8.99
N TYR A 400 -6.19 -13.86 -8.23
CA TYR A 400 -6.64 -14.27 -6.91
C TYR A 400 -5.50 -14.12 -5.91
N ASN A 401 -5.78 -13.60 -4.72
CA ASN A 401 -4.77 -13.35 -3.70
C ASN A 401 -4.55 -14.62 -2.86
N TYR A 402 -3.41 -15.27 -3.03
CA TYR A 402 -3.07 -16.52 -2.35
C TYR A 402 -1.96 -16.27 -1.34
N THR A 403 -2.24 -16.48 -0.05
CA THR A 403 -1.42 -16.01 1.07
C THR A 403 -0.91 -17.17 1.91
N SER A 404 0.29 -17.06 2.47
CA SER A 404 0.82 -18.09 3.39
C SER A 404 0.26 -18.01 4.80
N ASP A 405 -0.28 -16.86 5.20
CA ASP A 405 -0.83 -16.61 6.54
C ASP A 405 -2.34 -16.84 6.62
N LEU A 406 -2.96 -17.29 5.52
CA LEU A 406 -4.41 -17.50 5.41
C LEU A 406 -5.22 -16.23 5.73
N SER A 407 -4.63 -15.05 5.59
CA SER A 407 -5.40 -13.80 5.62
C SER A 407 -5.85 -13.41 4.21
N PRO A 408 -6.93 -12.62 4.05
CA PRO A 408 -7.39 -12.19 2.73
C PRO A 408 -6.33 -11.42 1.92
N ARG A 409 -5.36 -10.79 2.60
CA ARG A 409 -4.43 -9.83 1.99
C ARG A 409 -2.93 -10.14 2.13
N GLY A 410 -2.54 -10.88 3.17
CA GLY A 410 -1.20 -10.88 3.76
C GLY A 410 -0.07 -11.57 2.97
N ALA A 411 0.82 -12.21 3.71
CA ALA A 411 2.15 -12.56 3.24
C ALA A 411 2.13 -13.44 1.97
N THR A 412 2.93 -13.05 0.98
CA THR A 412 3.19 -13.87 -0.21
C THR A 412 3.90 -15.17 0.21
N PRO A 413 3.37 -16.35 -0.14
CA PRO A 413 3.98 -17.62 0.24
C PRO A 413 5.38 -17.77 -0.35
N SER A 414 6.24 -18.53 0.34
CA SER A 414 7.65 -18.76 -0.02
C SER A 414 7.86 -19.45 -1.37
N ASN A 415 6.80 -20.02 -1.97
CA ASN A 415 6.80 -20.55 -3.34
C ASN A 415 6.62 -19.46 -4.42
N GLY A 416 6.42 -18.19 -4.04
CA GLY A 416 6.23 -17.06 -4.94
C GLY A 416 4.82 -16.90 -5.52
N ALA A 417 3.83 -17.70 -5.08
CA ALA A 417 2.51 -17.76 -5.70
C ALA A 417 1.52 -16.63 -5.30
N GLY A 418 1.99 -15.56 -4.65
CA GLY A 418 1.19 -14.55 -3.93
C GLY A 418 -0.04 -14.00 -4.67
N ARG A 419 0.08 -13.82 -5.99
CA ARG A 419 -1.06 -13.56 -6.88
C ARG A 419 -1.16 -14.66 -7.92
N ILE A 420 -2.23 -15.44 -7.86
CA ILE A 420 -2.53 -16.47 -8.86
C ILE A 420 -3.24 -15.80 -10.04
N GLU A 421 -2.52 -15.66 -11.14
CA GLU A 421 -3.07 -15.28 -12.45
C GLU A 421 -4.14 -16.30 -12.89
N TYR A 422 -5.18 -15.85 -13.58
CA TYR A 422 -6.36 -16.68 -13.90
C TYR A 422 -7.03 -17.28 -12.64
N GLY A 423 -6.88 -16.58 -11.52
CA GLY A 423 -7.39 -16.99 -10.23
C GLY A 423 -8.82 -16.54 -9.91
N HIS A 424 -9.29 -15.43 -10.49
CA HIS A 424 -10.59 -14.82 -10.14
C HIS A 424 -11.79 -15.62 -10.70
N ARG A 425 -12.31 -16.58 -9.93
CA ARG A 425 -13.33 -17.53 -10.40
C ARG A 425 -14.60 -16.94 -11.00
N PHE A 426 -14.97 -15.72 -10.61
CA PHE A 426 -16.20 -15.06 -11.11
C PHE A 426 -15.99 -14.10 -12.28
N SER A 427 -14.75 -13.87 -12.75
CA SER A 427 -14.41 -12.94 -13.84
C SER A 427 -14.08 -13.66 -15.14
N VAL A 428 -14.59 -13.17 -16.27
CA VAL A 428 -14.20 -13.67 -17.59
C VAL A 428 -12.72 -13.35 -17.90
N MET A 429 -12.18 -12.26 -17.32
CA MET A 429 -10.74 -11.94 -17.36
C MET A 429 -9.87 -12.91 -16.53
N SER A 430 -10.47 -13.97 -15.98
CA SER A 430 -9.76 -15.11 -15.38
C SER A 430 -9.75 -16.39 -16.25
N ALA A 431 -10.49 -16.45 -17.36
CA ALA A 431 -10.51 -17.56 -18.33
C ALA A 431 -10.56 -19.01 -17.78
N GLN A 432 -11.10 -19.27 -16.57
CA GLN A 432 -10.85 -20.52 -15.84
C GLN A 432 -11.26 -21.81 -16.59
N ASN A 433 -10.61 -22.93 -16.24
CA ASN A 433 -11.08 -24.25 -16.67
C ASN A 433 -12.45 -24.55 -16.05
N GLY A 434 -13.47 -24.72 -16.88
CA GLY A 434 -14.80 -25.17 -16.47
C GLY A 434 -15.83 -25.01 -17.60
N SER A 435 -16.93 -25.78 -17.53
CA SER A 435 -18.07 -25.62 -18.46
C SER A 435 -18.74 -24.26 -18.32
N ASP A 436 -18.82 -23.74 -17.10
CA ASP A 436 -19.56 -22.53 -16.76
C ASP A 436 -18.95 -21.28 -17.41
N MET A 437 -17.63 -21.27 -17.66
CA MET A 437 -16.93 -20.20 -18.39
C MET A 437 -17.29 -20.11 -19.88
N ASN A 438 -18.07 -21.07 -20.39
CA ASN A 438 -18.64 -21.02 -21.74
C ASN A 438 -20.15 -20.68 -21.75
N ASN A 439 -20.76 -20.38 -20.60
CA ASN A 439 -22.14 -19.90 -20.55
C ASN A 439 -22.13 -18.36 -20.63
N PRO A 440 -22.83 -17.72 -21.58
CA PRO A 440 -22.86 -16.25 -21.70
C PRO A 440 -23.32 -15.49 -20.45
N ALA A 441 -24.13 -16.11 -19.59
CA ALA A 441 -24.81 -15.47 -18.46
C ALA A 441 -24.20 -15.76 -17.06
N LEU A 442 -23.13 -16.57 -16.95
CA LEU A 442 -22.53 -16.93 -15.64
C LEU A 442 -21.25 -16.13 -15.32
N PRO A 443 -20.11 -16.33 -16.02
CA PRO A 443 -18.98 -15.42 -15.95
C PRO A 443 -19.43 -13.98 -16.19
N HIS A 444 -18.82 -13.05 -15.48
CA HIS A 444 -19.17 -11.64 -15.57
C HIS A 444 -17.95 -10.79 -15.26
N PHE A 445 -17.78 -9.64 -15.90
CA PHE A 445 -16.81 -8.64 -15.44
C PHE A 445 -17.09 -8.20 -14.01
N THR A 446 -16.03 -7.98 -13.21
CA THR A 446 -16.12 -7.33 -11.90
C THR A 446 -16.56 -5.89 -12.05
N VAL A 447 -17.07 -5.25 -11.00
CA VAL A 447 -17.55 -3.86 -11.13
C VAL A 447 -16.41 -2.88 -11.45
N HIS A 448 -15.19 -3.17 -10.97
CA HIS A 448 -13.97 -2.47 -11.40
C HIS A 448 -13.72 -2.60 -12.91
N GLU A 449 -13.81 -3.81 -13.46
CA GLU A 449 -13.66 -4.08 -14.89
C GLU A 449 -14.78 -3.38 -15.70
N LYS A 450 -16.03 -3.39 -15.25
CA LYS A 450 -17.13 -2.67 -15.90
C LYS A 450 -16.94 -1.15 -15.90
N TRP A 451 -16.46 -0.60 -14.79
CA TRP A 451 -16.17 0.83 -14.65
C TRP A 451 -15.02 1.26 -15.56
N ARG A 452 -13.98 0.43 -15.68
CA ARG A 452 -12.90 0.59 -16.68
C ARG A 452 -13.36 0.51 -18.14
N LEU A 453 -14.58 0.04 -18.40
CA LEU A 453 -15.21 -0.05 -19.72
C LEU A 453 -16.37 0.94 -19.89
N ASP A 454 -16.58 1.86 -18.95
CA ASP A 454 -17.66 2.85 -18.94
C ASP A 454 -19.07 2.23 -18.86
N TRP A 455 -19.19 0.93 -18.58
CA TRP A 455 -20.49 0.24 -18.46
C TRP A 455 -21.15 0.41 -17.08
N VAL A 456 -20.34 0.74 -16.08
CA VAL A 456 -20.74 1.19 -14.75
C VAL A 456 -20.12 2.58 -14.57
N THR A 457 -20.92 3.56 -14.19
CA THR A 457 -20.50 4.95 -14.08
C THR A 457 -20.19 5.34 -12.63
N ASP A 458 -19.64 6.53 -12.41
CA ASP A 458 -19.53 7.11 -11.06
C ASP A 458 -20.91 7.33 -10.39
N SER A 459 -22.03 7.29 -11.13
CA SER A 459 -23.39 7.34 -10.57
C SER A 459 -23.94 5.99 -10.11
N ASP A 460 -23.32 4.89 -10.55
CA ASP A 460 -23.65 3.51 -10.16
C ASP A 460 -22.84 3.04 -8.94
N ILE A 461 -21.86 3.82 -8.47
CA ILE A 461 -20.97 3.47 -7.36
C ILE A 461 -20.94 4.58 -6.29
N VAL A 462 -20.36 4.26 -5.14
CA VAL A 462 -20.10 5.24 -4.08
C VAL A 462 -18.65 5.13 -3.65
N ASP A 463 -17.96 6.27 -3.64
CA ASP A 463 -16.64 6.41 -3.04
C ASP A 463 -16.78 6.75 -1.56
N ILE A 464 -16.24 5.87 -0.73
CA ILE A 464 -16.06 6.11 0.70
C ILE A 464 -14.56 6.33 0.90
N THR A 465 -14.18 7.49 1.40
CA THR A 465 -12.78 7.96 1.44
C THR A 465 -12.40 8.63 2.77
N THR A 466 -13.39 9.07 3.54
CA THR A 466 -13.23 9.74 4.84
C THR A 466 -14.21 9.17 5.87
N GLY A 467 -13.94 9.36 7.17
CA GLY A 467 -14.71 8.77 8.27
C GLY A 467 -16.18 9.19 8.30
N ASP A 468 -16.48 10.44 7.93
CA ASP A 468 -17.83 11.00 7.79
C ASP A 468 -18.70 10.34 6.70
N GLN A 469 -18.09 9.51 5.85
CA GLN A 469 -18.77 8.67 4.87
C GLN A 469 -19.02 7.24 5.38
N SER A 470 -18.72 6.94 6.63
CA SER A 470 -19.08 5.65 7.26
C SER A 470 -20.60 5.49 7.37
N GLY A 471 -21.10 4.26 7.27
CA GLY A 471 -22.53 3.97 7.38
C GLY A 471 -22.98 2.74 6.60
N THR A 472 -24.29 2.57 6.50
CA THR A 472 -24.92 1.43 5.80
C THR A 472 -25.37 1.80 4.40
N TYR A 473 -24.88 1.07 3.41
CA TYR A 473 -25.11 1.28 1.98
C TYR A 473 -25.83 0.09 1.36
N ARG A 474 -26.86 0.35 0.56
CA ARG A 474 -27.60 -0.70 -0.16
C ARG A 474 -26.97 -0.99 -1.51
N LEU A 475 -26.34 -2.16 -1.65
CA LEU A 475 -25.83 -2.66 -2.93
C LEU A 475 -26.87 -3.53 -3.63
N TYR A 476 -27.31 -3.11 -4.82
CA TYR A 476 -28.09 -3.95 -5.73
C TYR A 476 -27.17 -4.85 -6.55
N GLN A 477 -27.70 -5.97 -7.04
CA GLN A 477 -26.93 -6.92 -7.84
C GLN A 477 -26.32 -6.28 -9.09
N ASN A 478 -25.04 -6.60 -9.36
CA ASN A 478 -24.33 -6.01 -10.50
C ASN A 478 -24.51 -6.79 -11.81
N ASP A 479 -25.05 -7.99 -11.79
CA ASP A 479 -25.16 -8.92 -12.92
C ASP A 479 -26.55 -8.97 -13.58
N ASP A 480 -27.44 -8.04 -13.22
CA ASP A 480 -28.72 -7.79 -13.89
C ASP A 480 -28.73 -6.39 -14.53
N GLN A 481 -29.16 -6.31 -15.79
CA GLN A 481 -29.23 -5.06 -16.57
C GLN A 481 -30.36 -4.13 -16.13
N ASP A 482 -31.46 -4.66 -15.60
CA ASP A 482 -32.69 -3.90 -15.33
C ASP A 482 -32.71 -3.32 -13.90
N VAL A 483 -31.64 -3.51 -13.13
CA VAL A 483 -31.41 -2.91 -11.80
C VAL A 483 -31.21 -1.40 -11.87
N THR A 484 -31.89 -0.68 -10.97
CA THR A 484 -31.69 0.75 -10.73
C THR A 484 -31.19 1.00 -9.31
N GLY A 485 -30.00 1.57 -9.18
CA GLY A 485 -29.41 1.93 -7.88
C GLY A 485 -27.92 1.63 -7.81
N LEU A 486 -27.36 1.78 -6.60
CA LEU A 486 -25.95 1.56 -6.30
C LEU A 486 -25.54 0.08 -6.53
N ARG A 487 -24.49 -0.16 -7.32
CA ARG A 487 -23.99 -1.49 -7.72
C ARG A 487 -22.64 -1.88 -7.12
N ALA A 488 -21.85 -0.90 -6.66
CA ALA A 488 -20.64 -1.14 -5.88
C ALA A 488 -20.30 -0.02 -4.89
N ILE A 489 -19.52 -0.37 -3.87
CA ILE A 489 -18.83 0.58 -2.99
C ILE A 489 -17.34 0.49 -3.30
N ARG A 490 -16.66 1.65 -3.37
CA ARG A 490 -15.22 1.78 -3.56
C ARG A 490 -14.59 2.40 -2.31
N ILE A 491 -13.65 1.69 -1.70
CA ILE A 491 -13.03 2.04 -0.40
C ILE A 491 -11.49 2.02 -0.48
N PRO A 492 -10.76 2.69 0.44
CA PRO A 492 -9.30 2.65 0.48
C PRO A 492 -8.76 1.24 0.73
N SER A 493 -7.50 1.01 0.35
CA SER A 493 -6.77 -0.23 0.65
C SER A 493 -5.28 0.00 0.94
N GLY A 494 -4.92 1.20 1.41
CA GLY A 494 -3.53 1.58 1.72
C GLY A 494 -2.66 1.94 0.50
N GLY A 495 -1.95 3.07 0.56
CA GLY A 495 -1.15 3.59 -0.56
C GLY A 495 -1.93 4.48 -1.54
N LEU A 496 -1.22 5.07 -2.51
CA LEU A 496 -1.75 6.19 -3.33
C LEU A 496 -2.85 5.83 -4.35
N TYR A 497 -2.91 4.57 -4.81
CA TYR A 497 -3.75 4.18 -5.96
C TYR A 497 -4.57 2.89 -5.85
N PRO A 498 -4.40 1.97 -4.88
CA PRO A 498 -5.24 0.78 -4.83
C PRO A 498 -6.52 1.02 -4.01
N LYS A 499 -7.64 0.46 -4.48
CA LYS A 499 -8.94 0.48 -3.83
C LYS A 499 -9.47 -0.94 -3.67
N TYR A 500 -10.35 -1.16 -2.69
CA TYR A 500 -11.25 -2.31 -2.77
C TYR A 500 -12.57 -1.91 -3.44
N TRP A 501 -13.12 -2.88 -4.17
CA TRP A 501 -14.36 -2.81 -4.90
C TRP A 501 -15.28 -3.91 -4.36
N LEU A 502 -16.31 -3.47 -3.64
CA LEU A 502 -17.31 -4.30 -3.00
C LEU A 502 -18.51 -4.44 -3.94
N SER A 503 -18.99 -5.66 -4.18
CA SER A 503 -20.11 -5.86 -5.11
C SER A 503 -20.99 -7.07 -4.78
N TYR A 504 -22.29 -6.96 -5.10
CA TYR A 504 -23.26 -8.03 -4.94
C TYR A 504 -23.63 -8.67 -6.28
N ARG A 505 -23.98 -9.96 -6.27
CA ARG A 505 -24.29 -10.77 -7.45
C ARG A 505 -25.35 -11.84 -7.14
N THR A 506 -26.20 -12.17 -8.10
CA THR A 506 -27.10 -13.35 -7.99
C THR A 506 -27.03 -14.34 -9.15
N ALA A 507 -26.37 -13.99 -10.26
CA ALA A 507 -26.09 -14.99 -11.29
C ALA A 507 -25.21 -16.11 -10.69
N TRP A 508 -25.36 -17.32 -11.24
CA TRP A 508 -25.14 -18.63 -10.60
C TRP A 508 -26.30 -19.25 -9.81
N ARG A 509 -27.41 -18.56 -9.53
CA ARG A 509 -28.70 -19.25 -9.28
C ARG A 509 -29.21 -19.92 -10.55
N GLN A 510 -29.46 -21.23 -10.52
CA GLN A 510 -30.29 -21.88 -11.54
C GLN A 510 -31.26 -22.89 -10.92
N PRO A 511 -32.57 -22.86 -11.26
CA PRO A 511 -33.49 -23.88 -10.79
C PRO A 511 -33.03 -25.27 -11.25
N ASN A 512 -32.84 -26.17 -10.28
CA ASN A 512 -32.37 -27.55 -10.43
C ASN A 512 -30.84 -27.76 -10.56
N ARG A 513 -29.99 -26.86 -10.07
CA ARG A 513 -28.56 -27.15 -9.87
C ARG A 513 -28.28 -27.59 -8.42
N ASN A 514 -27.59 -28.72 -8.23
CA ASN A 514 -27.20 -29.20 -6.88
C ASN A 514 -26.01 -28.42 -6.27
N SER A 515 -25.71 -27.22 -6.78
CA SER A 515 -24.50 -26.45 -6.47
C SER A 515 -24.70 -24.97 -6.80
N ASP A 516 -25.84 -24.40 -6.39
CA ASP A 516 -25.96 -22.94 -6.28
C ASP A 516 -24.89 -22.44 -5.28
N ASN A 517 -24.31 -21.27 -5.53
CA ASN A 517 -23.29 -20.71 -4.66
C ASN A 517 -23.93 -19.86 -3.56
N ASP A 518 -24.23 -20.48 -2.42
CA ASP A 518 -24.88 -19.80 -1.30
C ASP A 518 -24.03 -18.65 -0.70
N PHE A 519 -22.70 -18.69 -0.80
CA PHE A 519 -21.84 -17.60 -0.34
C PHE A 519 -22.01 -16.35 -1.21
N LEU A 520 -22.05 -16.51 -2.54
CA LEU A 520 -22.28 -15.40 -3.48
C LEU A 520 -23.65 -14.75 -3.26
N LEU A 521 -24.64 -15.53 -2.83
CA LEU A 521 -26.02 -15.09 -2.63
C LEU A 521 -26.27 -14.43 -1.28
N ASN A 522 -25.48 -14.78 -0.27
CA ASN A 522 -25.59 -14.30 1.10
C ASN A 522 -24.33 -13.52 1.53
N GLY A 523 -23.62 -12.91 0.57
CA GLY A 523 -22.38 -12.19 0.82
C GLY A 523 -21.98 -11.25 -0.33
N ILE A 524 -20.85 -10.56 -0.17
CA ILE A 524 -20.30 -9.62 -1.16
C ILE A 524 -18.94 -10.07 -1.68
N LEU A 525 -18.71 -9.91 -2.98
CA LEU A 525 -17.40 -10.09 -3.58
C LEU A 525 -16.50 -8.91 -3.24
N PHE A 526 -15.29 -9.21 -2.80
CA PHE A 526 -14.29 -8.25 -2.35
C PHE A 526 -13.11 -8.25 -3.33
N ASN A 527 -13.01 -7.22 -4.17
CA ASN A 527 -12.01 -7.13 -5.22
C ASN A 527 -10.97 -6.04 -4.92
N TRP A 528 -9.69 -6.39 -4.92
CA TRP A 528 -8.58 -5.45 -4.79
C TRP A 528 -8.03 -5.04 -6.16
N SER A 529 -8.11 -3.76 -6.51
CA SER A 529 -7.43 -3.21 -7.69
C SER A 529 -5.98 -2.87 -7.33
N GLY A 530 -5.02 -3.55 -7.95
CA GLY A 530 -3.59 -3.35 -7.66
C GLY A 530 -3.06 -1.97 -8.10
N SER A 531 -1.78 -1.72 -7.83
CA SER A 531 -1.08 -0.53 -8.34
C SER A 531 -1.25 -0.43 -9.87
N GLY A 532 -1.87 0.65 -10.33
CA GLY A 532 -2.08 0.91 -11.74
C GLY A 532 -3.41 0.42 -12.32
N GLY A 533 -4.44 0.21 -11.49
CA GLY A 533 -5.86 0.34 -11.87
C GLY A 533 -6.41 -0.51 -13.03
N GLY A 534 -5.65 -1.50 -13.53
CA GLY A 534 -6.05 -2.34 -14.67
C GLY A 534 -6.34 -3.80 -14.29
N THR A 535 -5.90 -4.26 -13.12
CA THR A 535 -6.07 -5.65 -12.65
C THR A 535 -7.11 -5.75 -11.55
N SER A 536 -7.97 -6.76 -11.61
CA SER A 536 -8.93 -7.11 -10.55
C SER A 536 -8.44 -8.33 -9.79
N THR A 537 -8.26 -8.25 -8.47
CA THR A 537 -7.80 -9.38 -7.65
C THR A 537 -8.88 -9.79 -6.66
N LEU A 538 -9.43 -11.00 -6.80
CA LEU A 538 -10.34 -11.55 -5.80
C LEU A 538 -9.58 -11.80 -4.50
N LEU A 539 -10.10 -11.26 -3.40
CA LEU A 539 -9.67 -11.64 -2.06
C LEU A 539 -10.57 -12.77 -1.56
N ASP A 540 -9.98 -13.67 -0.80
CA ASP A 540 -10.69 -14.74 -0.09
C ASP A 540 -11.13 -14.24 1.29
N MET A 541 -12.43 -14.11 1.51
CA MET A 541 -13.00 -13.70 2.80
C MET A 541 -13.47 -14.89 3.65
N THR A 542 -13.17 -16.11 3.22
CA THR A 542 -13.35 -17.35 3.97
C THR A 542 -12.08 -18.24 3.95
N PRO A 543 -10.87 -17.71 4.21
CA PRO A 543 -9.59 -18.40 3.96
C PRO A 543 -9.25 -19.59 4.88
N TYR A 544 -10.26 -20.10 5.60
CA TYR A 544 -10.17 -21.21 6.55
C TYR A 544 -11.17 -22.35 6.25
N SER A 545 -12.04 -22.21 5.23
CA SER A 545 -12.94 -23.29 4.81
C SER A 545 -12.34 -24.12 3.68
N ASP A 546 -12.28 -25.44 3.91
CA ASP A 546 -11.89 -26.42 2.90
C ASP A 546 -13.13 -27.10 2.24
N GLU A 547 -14.36 -26.59 2.49
CA GLU A 547 -15.65 -27.20 2.10
C GLU A 547 -15.99 -27.12 0.58
N GLY A 548 -14.99 -27.06 -0.30
CA GLY A 548 -15.16 -27.21 -1.75
C GLY A 548 -14.24 -28.23 -2.43
N SER A 549 -13.19 -28.73 -1.75
CA SER A 549 -12.25 -29.71 -2.31
C SER A 549 -12.77 -31.17 -2.30
N VAL A 550 -13.99 -31.39 -2.81
CA VAL A 550 -14.62 -32.73 -3.02
C VAL A 550 -13.91 -33.64 -4.05
N GLY A 551 -12.64 -33.35 -4.40
CA GLY A 551 -11.84 -34.12 -5.36
C GLY A 551 -10.34 -34.17 -5.11
N SER A 552 -9.81 -33.57 -4.04
CA SER A 552 -8.37 -33.58 -3.73
C SER A 552 -8.15 -33.97 -2.27
N GLY A 553 -7.42 -35.07 -2.03
CA GLY A 553 -7.05 -35.52 -0.68
C GLY A 553 -5.92 -34.69 -0.07
N SER A 554 -6.01 -33.36 -0.19
CA SER A 554 -5.07 -32.42 0.43
C SER A 554 -5.40 -32.28 1.91
N THR A 555 -4.38 -32.35 2.76
CA THR A 555 -4.50 -32.18 4.22
C THR A 555 -3.83 -30.89 4.71
N THR A 556 -3.48 -29.99 3.79
CA THR A 556 -2.84 -28.71 4.10
C THR A 556 -3.85 -27.58 3.96
N ARG A 557 -4.08 -26.84 5.05
CA ARG A 557 -4.84 -25.59 5.02
C ARG A 557 -4.18 -24.64 4.03
N ASP A 558 -4.94 -24.17 3.05
CA ASP A 558 -4.55 -23.07 2.19
C ASP A 558 -5.78 -22.25 1.81
N ASN A 559 -5.58 -20.98 1.47
CA ASN A 559 -6.66 -20.12 1.00
C ASN A 559 -6.87 -20.32 -0.50
N SER A 560 -6.90 -21.56 -1.03
CA SER A 560 -7.02 -21.79 -2.49
C SER A 560 -8.45 -21.95 -3.02
N ASP A 561 -9.45 -22.09 -2.15
CA ASP A 561 -10.84 -22.16 -2.58
C ASP A 561 -11.36 -20.77 -2.99
N LYS A 562 -12.02 -20.74 -4.13
CA LYS A 562 -12.50 -19.51 -4.78
C LYS A 562 -14.02 -19.44 -4.78
N TRP A 563 -14.70 -20.42 -4.18
CA TRP A 563 -16.14 -20.56 -4.27
C TRP A 563 -16.86 -19.86 -3.13
N ASP A 564 -16.32 -19.97 -1.93
CA ASP A 564 -16.76 -19.39 -0.67
C ASP A 564 -16.19 -17.99 -0.37
N ALA A 565 -15.20 -17.56 -1.15
CA ALA A 565 -14.54 -16.24 -1.10
C ALA A 565 -15.41 -14.97 -0.84
N PRO A 566 -16.72 -14.88 -1.18
CA PRO A 566 -17.56 -13.76 -0.74
C PRO A 566 -17.64 -13.58 0.79
N LEU A 567 -17.51 -12.33 1.27
CA LEU A 567 -17.73 -12.00 2.67
C LEU A 567 -19.23 -12.18 2.99
N SER A 568 -19.56 -13.15 3.84
CA SER A 568 -20.93 -13.51 4.19
C SER A 568 -21.61 -12.52 5.15
N ILE A 569 -22.94 -12.45 5.10
CA ILE A 569 -23.77 -11.67 6.04
C ILE A 569 -23.43 -12.01 7.49
N GLY A 570 -23.33 -10.97 8.33
CA GLY A 570 -22.95 -11.05 9.74
C GLY A 570 -21.44 -11.05 9.98
N ARG A 571 -20.61 -11.36 8.98
CA ARG A 571 -19.15 -11.33 9.12
C ARG A 571 -18.56 -9.99 8.77
N THR A 572 -17.53 -9.60 9.53
CA THR A 572 -16.75 -8.39 9.29
C THR A 572 -15.40 -8.75 8.70
N TYR A 573 -14.97 -8.00 7.68
CA TYR A 573 -13.55 -7.92 7.31
C TYR A 573 -13.01 -6.54 7.70
N THR A 574 -11.88 -6.52 8.41
CA THR A 574 -11.15 -5.30 8.77
C THR A 574 -9.76 -5.33 8.16
N ASP A 575 -9.41 -4.29 7.41
CA ASP A 575 -8.07 -4.04 6.89
C ASP A 575 -7.34 -3.05 7.83
N PRO A 576 -6.35 -3.49 8.63
CA PRO A 576 -5.63 -2.64 9.57
C PRO A 576 -4.63 -1.68 8.89
N GLU A 577 -4.31 -1.85 7.60
CA GLU A 577 -3.45 -0.90 6.89
C GLU A 577 -4.21 0.34 6.41
N SER A 578 -5.51 0.17 6.12
CA SER A 578 -6.39 1.24 5.65
C SER A 578 -7.43 1.69 6.67
N ASN A 579 -7.49 1.04 7.84
CA ASN A 579 -8.48 1.26 8.90
C ASN A 579 -9.94 1.13 8.38
N VAL A 580 -10.18 0.27 7.40
CA VAL A 580 -11.51 0.02 6.84
C VAL A 580 -12.09 -1.28 7.39
N SER A 581 -13.29 -1.22 7.93
CA SER A 581 -14.10 -2.38 8.30
C SER A 581 -15.36 -2.46 7.43
N VAL A 582 -15.73 -3.67 6.99
CA VAL A 582 -16.88 -3.92 6.12
C VAL A 582 -17.68 -5.11 6.65
N THR A 583 -19.01 -4.96 6.75
CA THR A 583 -19.91 -5.99 7.28
C THR A 583 -21.21 -6.03 6.45
N PRO A 584 -21.53 -7.10 5.71
CA PRO A 584 -22.85 -7.26 5.09
C PRO A 584 -23.87 -7.58 6.19
N ILE A 585 -24.98 -6.84 6.26
CA ILE A 585 -25.95 -6.92 7.36
C ILE A 585 -27.16 -7.78 7.00
N ALA A 586 -27.74 -7.57 5.82
CA ALA A 586 -29.00 -8.20 5.41
C ALA A 586 -29.16 -8.20 3.89
N ARG A 587 -29.94 -9.13 3.35
CA ARG A 587 -30.35 -9.12 1.94
C ARG A 587 -31.86 -9.02 1.78
N GLY A 588 -32.32 -8.51 0.64
CA GLY A 588 -33.75 -8.35 0.36
C GLY A 588 -34.06 -8.04 -1.10
N GLY A 589 -35.31 -7.66 -1.33
CA GLY A 589 -35.83 -7.39 -2.67
C GLY A 589 -36.24 -8.64 -3.44
N THR A 590 -36.51 -8.45 -4.72
CA THR A 590 -36.91 -9.48 -5.70
C THR A 590 -36.40 -9.05 -7.07
N ALA A 591 -36.00 -10.00 -7.92
CA ALA A 591 -35.49 -9.72 -9.26
C ALA A 591 -36.37 -8.70 -10.05
N PRO A 592 -35.78 -7.69 -10.72
CA PRO A 592 -34.33 -7.45 -10.83
C PRO A 592 -33.72 -6.78 -9.58
N ASN A 593 -34.51 -6.12 -8.72
CA ASN A 593 -33.99 -5.30 -7.62
C ASN A 593 -33.69 -6.09 -6.33
N GLU A 594 -32.96 -7.22 -6.45
CA GLU A 594 -32.34 -7.88 -5.29
C GLU A 594 -31.12 -7.08 -4.81
N TYR A 595 -30.98 -6.98 -3.48
CA TYR A 595 -29.96 -6.17 -2.83
C TYR A 595 -29.39 -6.82 -1.57
N ILE A 596 -28.24 -6.32 -1.15
CA ILE A 596 -27.59 -6.56 0.13
C ILE A 596 -27.23 -5.21 0.78
N ASP A 597 -27.56 -5.04 2.04
CA ASP A 597 -27.19 -3.88 2.85
C ASP A 597 -25.81 -4.15 3.47
N VAL A 598 -24.86 -3.24 3.26
CA VAL A 598 -23.46 -3.35 3.67
C VAL A 598 -23.09 -2.18 4.57
N HIS A 599 -22.68 -2.46 5.79
CA HIS A 599 -22.03 -1.48 6.65
C HIS A 599 -20.57 -1.31 6.23
N VAL A 600 -20.11 -0.07 6.16
CA VAL A 600 -18.70 0.28 5.97
C VAL A 600 -18.32 1.33 6.99
N HIS A 601 -17.24 1.08 7.72
CA HIS A 601 -16.67 1.99 8.69
C HIS A 601 -15.22 2.31 8.32
N LEU A 602 -14.87 3.60 8.28
CA LEU A 602 -13.49 4.08 8.13
C LEU A 602 -13.03 4.65 9.46
N ALA A 603 -12.25 3.87 10.22
CA ALA A 603 -11.80 4.26 11.55
C ALA A 603 -10.75 5.37 11.49
N THR A 604 -11.19 6.61 11.67
CA THR A 604 -10.33 7.78 11.90
C THR A 604 -10.09 8.09 13.38
N GLY A 605 -10.62 7.24 14.27
CA GLY A 605 -10.66 7.45 15.72
C GLY A 605 -9.69 6.60 16.54
N ASN A 606 -9.54 6.97 17.82
CA ASN A 606 -8.79 6.16 18.80
C ASN A 606 -9.69 5.05 19.35
N GLU A 607 -9.16 3.83 19.43
CA GLU A 607 -9.89 2.69 19.99
C GLU A 607 -9.63 2.54 21.50
N VAL A 608 -10.69 2.45 22.30
CA VAL A 608 -10.65 2.29 23.77
C VAL A 608 -11.42 1.03 24.15
N ALA A 609 -10.85 0.19 25.03
CA ALA A 609 -11.54 -0.98 25.55
C ALA A 609 -12.68 -0.58 26.50
N LEU A 610 -13.87 -1.13 26.26
CA LEU A 610 -15.04 -1.06 27.16
C LEU A 610 -15.20 -2.35 27.98
N VAL A 611 -14.83 -3.50 27.39
CA VAL A 611 -14.75 -4.81 28.05
C VAL A 611 -13.44 -5.49 27.67
N GLY A 612 -12.63 -5.87 28.66
CA GLY A 612 -11.33 -6.52 28.54
C GLY A 612 -11.29 -7.97 29.05
N GLU A 613 -10.22 -8.67 28.73
CA GLU A 613 -9.99 -10.11 29.03
C GLU A 613 -10.04 -10.51 30.51
N ASN A 614 -9.93 -9.56 31.42
CA ASN A 614 -9.85 -9.79 32.87
C ASN A 614 -10.99 -9.10 33.63
N ASP A 615 -12.03 -8.66 32.95
CA ASP A 615 -13.20 -8.08 33.62
C ASP A 615 -14.01 -9.17 34.32
N ASP A 616 -14.82 -8.80 35.30
CA ASP A 616 -15.69 -9.76 36.00
C ASP A 616 -16.91 -10.11 35.14
N CYS A 617 -17.30 -11.38 35.15
CA CYS A 617 -18.54 -11.86 34.54
C CYS A 617 -19.33 -12.78 35.48
N THR A 618 -20.64 -12.87 35.23
CA THR A 618 -21.55 -13.86 35.81
C THR A 618 -22.00 -14.81 34.71
N ALA A 619 -22.27 -16.07 35.06
CA ALA A 619 -22.81 -17.05 34.12
C ALA A 619 -23.80 -18.03 34.75
N ILE A 620 -24.71 -18.56 33.94
CA ILE A 620 -25.63 -19.64 34.28
C ILE A 620 -25.81 -20.59 33.09
N VAL A 621 -25.98 -21.87 33.38
CA VAL A 621 -26.50 -22.85 32.41
C VAL A 621 -28.02 -22.85 32.58
N PRO A 622 -28.80 -22.29 31.63
CA PRO A 622 -30.24 -22.14 31.80
C PRO A 622 -30.97 -23.49 31.82
N ASP A 623 -32.12 -23.48 32.48
CA ASP A 623 -33.10 -24.57 32.51
C ASP A 623 -34.53 -24.03 32.31
N SER A 624 -35.51 -24.92 32.18
CA SER A 624 -36.93 -24.57 31.99
C SER A 624 -37.59 -23.76 33.13
N LEU A 625 -36.90 -23.52 34.26
CA LEU A 625 -37.39 -22.73 35.39
C LEU A 625 -36.69 -21.36 35.49
N THR A 626 -35.45 -21.28 35.02
CA THR A 626 -34.61 -20.07 35.02
C THR A 626 -34.72 -19.27 33.72
N ALA A 627 -34.97 -19.95 32.60
CA ALA A 627 -35.17 -19.31 31.29
C ALA A 627 -36.54 -18.60 31.19
N THR A 628 -36.54 -17.28 31.32
CA THR A 628 -37.73 -16.42 31.25
C THR A 628 -37.72 -15.51 30.02
N GLY A 629 -37.44 -16.07 28.86
CA GLY A 629 -37.30 -15.32 27.61
C GLY A 629 -35.99 -14.53 27.56
N THR A 630 -36.03 -13.30 27.06
CA THR A 630 -34.85 -12.44 26.84
C THR A 630 -34.56 -11.45 27.96
N ASP A 631 -35.35 -11.44 29.04
CA ASP A 631 -35.25 -10.44 30.13
C ASP A 631 -33.84 -10.38 30.76
N TRP A 632 -33.13 -11.50 30.79
CA TRP A 632 -31.74 -11.60 31.27
C TRP A 632 -30.71 -10.79 30.45
N THR A 633 -31.07 -10.32 29.26
CA THR A 633 -30.21 -9.47 28.42
C THR A 633 -30.33 -7.97 28.75
N ALA A 634 -31.37 -7.57 29.51
CA ALA A 634 -31.63 -6.19 29.86
C ALA A 634 -30.66 -5.65 30.92
N LEU A 635 -30.48 -4.32 30.94
CA LEU A 635 -29.56 -3.65 31.87
C LEU A 635 -29.94 -3.87 33.34
N ASP A 636 -31.24 -3.83 33.66
CA ASP A 636 -31.80 -3.86 35.02
C ASP A 636 -32.08 -5.25 35.60
N PHE A 637 -31.67 -6.32 34.91
CA PHE A 637 -31.80 -7.70 35.39
C PHE A 637 -30.81 -8.03 36.53
N ASP A 638 -31.31 -8.63 37.61
CA ASP A 638 -30.54 -9.09 38.77
C ASP A 638 -29.98 -10.51 38.54
N ASP A 639 -28.68 -10.60 38.27
CA ASP A 639 -27.92 -11.84 38.09
C ASP A 639 -27.13 -12.26 39.35
N SER A 640 -27.34 -11.60 40.49
CA SER A 640 -26.65 -11.89 41.76
C SER A 640 -26.92 -13.30 42.31
N GLY A 641 -27.98 -13.95 41.82
CA GLY A 641 -28.33 -15.35 42.10
C GLY A 641 -27.69 -16.38 41.16
N TRP A 642 -26.88 -15.98 40.17
CA TRP A 642 -26.27 -16.90 39.21
C TRP A 642 -25.13 -17.71 39.86
N PRO A 643 -25.01 -19.01 39.56
CA PRO A 643 -24.12 -19.92 40.30
C PRO A 643 -22.64 -19.82 39.90
N PHE A 644 -22.32 -19.14 38.80
CA PHE A 644 -20.96 -18.98 38.30
C PHE A 644 -20.60 -17.49 38.22
N SER A 645 -19.40 -17.14 38.69
CA SER A 645 -18.85 -15.78 38.64
C SER A 645 -17.33 -15.83 38.67
N GLY A 646 -16.65 -14.95 37.92
CA GLY A 646 -15.19 -14.85 37.92
C GLY A 646 -14.65 -14.00 36.78
N LEU A 647 -13.35 -14.10 36.52
CA LEU A 647 -12.69 -13.40 35.41
C LEU A 647 -13.20 -13.89 34.06
N LEU A 648 -13.28 -12.97 33.10
CA LEU A 648 -13.89 -13.16 31.79
C LEU A 648 -13.28 -14.31 30.98
N GLY A 649 -14.16 -14.98 30.23
CA GLY A 649 -13.91 -16.24 29.57
C GLY A 649 -14.66 -17.34 30.31
N VAL A 650 -15.74 -17.80 29.70
CA VAL A 650 -16.63 -18.84 30.24
C VAL A 650 -16.48 -20.08 29.36
N GLY A 651 -16.17 -21.22 29.95
CA GLY A 651 -15.78 -22.39 29.15
C GLY A 651 -15.70 -23.69 29.92
N TYR A 652 -15.26 -24.72 29.20
CA TYR A 652 -14.63 -25.91 29.75
C TYR A 652 -13.81 -26.61 28.68
N ASP A 653 -12.91 -27.50 29.10
CA ASP A 653 -12.17 -28.35 28.17
C ASP A 653 -11.83 -29.70 28.84
N THR A 654 -11.86 -30.78 28.05
CA THR A 654 -11.45 -32.13 28.44
C THR A 654 -10.13 -32.59 27.81
N ASN A 655 -9.67 -31.91 26.76
CA ASN A 655 -8.43 -32.10 26.02
C ASN A 655 -7.33 -31.10 26.44
N SER A 656 -7.71 -29.97 27.07
CA SER A 656 -6.85 -28.94 27.68
C SER A 656 -6.23 -27.89 26.74
N ASN A 657 -6.82 -27.68 25.56
CA ASN A 657 -6.48 -26.65 24.59
C ASN A 657 -6.88 -25.24 25.09
N TYR A 658 -8.10 -25.08 25.63
CA TYR A 658 -8.69 -23.77 25.99
C TYR A 658 -8.37 -23.28 27.40
N LEU A 659 -7.64 -24.04 28.22
CA LEU A 659 -7.32 -23.67 29.61
C LEU A 659 -6.75 -22.24 29.81
N PRO A 660 -6.00 -21.63 28.86
CA PRO A 660 -5.54 -20.25 29.01
C PRO A 660 -6.63 -19.17 28.82
N TYR A 661 -7.83 -19.52 28.34
CA TYR A 661 -8.82 -18.57 27.80
C TYR A 661 -10.14 -18.50 28.59
N PHE A 662 -10.29 -19.24 29.70
CA PHE A 662 -11.48 -19.12 30.55
C PHE A 662 -11.15 -19.06 32.05
N GLY A 663 -11.76 -18.10 32.75
CA GLY A 663 -11.73 -17.98 34.21
C GLY A 663 -12.93 -18.65 34.91
N VAL A 664 -14.00 -18.93 34.17
CA VAL A 664 -15.24 -19.53 34.69
C VAL A 664 -15.49 -20.91 34.06
N ASP A 665 -15.38 -21.97 34.86
CA ASP A 665 -15.62 -23.36 34.45
C ASP A 665 -17.09 -23.76 34.66
N VAL A 666 -17.84 -23.92 33.56
CA VAL A 666 -19.27 -24.34 33.56
C VAL A 666 -19.48 -25.85 33.33
N ARG A 667 -18.40 -26.63 33.21
CA ARG A 667 -18.40 -28.08 32.86
C ARG A 667 -19.38 -28.91 33.69
N THR A 668 -19.47 -28.61 34.98
CA THR A 668 -20.25 -29.39 35.95
C THR A 668 -21.75 -29.33 35.73
N SER A 669 -22.24 -28.23 35.12
CA SER A 669 -23.67 -28.02 34.84
C SER A 669 -24.00 -28.09 33.34
N MET A 670 -23.05 -27.76 32.46
CA MET A 670 -23.28 -27.78 31.02
C MET A 670 -23.02 -29.16 30.40
N ARG A 671 -21.87 -29.77 30.67
CA ARG A 671 -21.42 -30.95 29.92
C ARG A 671 -22.29 -32.19 30.19
N ASN A 672 -22.70 -32.86 29.12
CA ASN A 672 -23.71 -33.91 29.01
C ASN A 672 -25.14 -33.50 29.44
N THR A 673 -25.43 -32.20 29.58
CA THR A 673 -26.69 -31.70 30.18
C THR A 673 -27.37 -30.63 29.33
N SER A 674 -26.62 -29.65 28.82
CA SER A 674 -27.12 -28.52 28.03
C SER A 674 -26.12 -28.11 26.95
N GLU A 675 -26.59 -27.43 25.92
CA GLU A 675 -25.81 -26.84 24.83
C GLU A 675 -25.71 -25.30 24.94
N SER A 676 -26.38 -24.72 25.94
CA SER A 676 -26.49 -23.28 26.15
C SER A 676 -25.85 -22.81 27.46
N CYS A 677 -25.28 -21.61 27.43
CA CYS A 677 -24.89 -20.85 28.62
C CYS A 677 -25.23 -19.37 28.43
N TYR A 678 -25.81 -18.74 29.46
CA TYR A 678 -26.04 -17.29 29.52
C TYR A 678 -24.94 -16.64 30.34
N ILE A 679 -24.41 -15.52 29.84
CA ILE A 679 -23.25 -14.81 30.40
C ILE A 679 -23.60 -13.32 30.44
N ARG A 680 -23.28 -12.63 31.54
CA ARG A 680 -23.43 -11.16 31.68
C ARG A 680 -22.12 -10.55 32.16
N ILE A 681 -21.80 -9.39 31.59
CA ILE A 681 -20.52 -8.70 31.76
C ILE A 681 -20.84 -7.21 31.97
N PRO A 682 -20.87 -6.72 33.21
CA PRO A 682 -21.09 -5.31 33.50
C PRO A 682 -19.86 -4.48 33.14
N PHE A 683 -20.07 -3.30 32.58
CA PHE A 683 -19.02 -2.31 32.34
C PHE A 683 -19.56 -0.89 32.50
N ASN A 684 -18.68 0.10 32.65
CA ASN A 684 -19.10 1.47 32.96
C ASN A 684 -18.48 2.49 32.01
N ILE A 685 -19.32 3.34 31.41
CA ILE A 685 -18.90 4.51 30.63
C ILE A 685 -18.86 5.71 31.57
N ASN A 686 -17.65 6.20 31.85
CA ASN A 686 -17.39 7.30 32.79
C ASN A 686 -17.48 8.68 32.10
N GLU A 687 -17.36 9.76 32.88
CA GLU A 687 -17.42 11.15 32.37
C GLU A 687 -16.24 11.53 31.43
N GLU A 688 -15.20 10.70 31.35
CA GLU A 688 -14.05 10.89 30.45
C GLU A 688 -14.33 10.35 29.04
N LEU A 689 -15.31 9.45 28.92
CA LEU A 689 -15.75 8.81 27.67
C LEU A 689 -17.09 9.39 27.22
N ASP A 690 -17.07 10.57 26.59
CA ASP A 690 -18.27 11.21 26.05
C ASP A 690 -18.89 10.36 24.91
N LEU A 691 -20.07 9.80 25.20
CA LEU A 691 -20.87 8.99 24.28
C LEU A 691 -21.12 9.66 22.93
N ALA A 692 -21.21 11.00 22.89
CA ALA A 692 -21.45 11.73 21.65
C ALA A 692 -20.30 11.62 20.64
N ASN A 693 -19.11 11.20 21.09
CA ASN A 693 -17.92 11.04 20.25
C ASN A 693 -17.60 9.57 19.93
N ILE A 694 -18.41 8.60 20.39
CA ILE A 694 -18.27 7.20 19.98
C ILE A 694 -18.86 7.03 18.59
N SER A 695 -17.99 6.72 17.63
CA SER A 695 -18.32 6.54 16.21
C SER A 695 -18.62 5.09 15.83
N SER A 696 -18.02 4.12 16.52
CA SER A 696 -18.17 2.69 16.24
C SER A 696 -17.91 1.86 17.50
N LEU A 697 -18.48 0.65 17.54
CA LEU A 697 -18.22 -0.39 18.52
C LEU A 697 -17.69 -1.64 17.82
N LYS A 698 -16.68 -2.28 18.42
CA LYS A 698 -16.11 -3.54 17.94
C LYS A 698 -16.25 -4.61 19.01
N LEU A 699 -16.92 -5.71 18.68
CA LEU A 699 -16.95 -6.92 19.48
C LEU A 699 -15.92 -7.89 18.90
N ARG A 700 -14.94 -8.32 19.68
CA ARG A 700 -14.02 -9.40 19.29
C ARG A 700 -14.34 -10.64 20.11
N MET A 701 -14.55 -11.76 19.45
CA MET A 701 -14.93 -13.03 20.08
C MET A 701 -13.84 -14.08 19.85
N ARG A 702 -13.31 -14.63 20.94
CA ARG A 702 -12.87 -16.02 20.98
C ARG A 702 -14.08 -16.84 21.40
N TYR A 703 -14.47 -17.80 20.57
CA TYR A 703 -15.63 -18.64 20.85
C TYR A 703 -15.44 -20.01 20.23
N ASP A 704 -16.02 -21.04 20.83
CA ASP A 704 -15.92 -22.42 20.36
C ASP A 704 -16.81 -22.63 19.14
N ASP A 705 -18.07 -23.06 19.34
CA ASP A 705 -19.02 -23.30 18.25
C ASP A 705 -19.80 -22.06 17.80
N GLY A 706 -20.57 -21.41 18.68
CA GLY A 706 -21.44 -20.29 18.29
C GLY A 706 -21.85 -19.39 19.44
N PHE A 707 -22.42 -18.23 19.11
CA PHE A 707 -22.90 -17.26 20.09
C PHE A 707 -23.98 -16.33 19.53
N VAL A 708 -24.74 -15.69 20.44
CA VAL A 708 -25.54 -14.49 20.17
C VAL A 708 -25.24 -13.45 21.26
N ALA A 709 -24.86 -12.24 20.86
CA ALA A 709 -24.46 -11.16 21.76
C ALA A 709 -25.48 -10.01 21.75
N TYR A 710 -25.71 -9.44 22.94
CA TYR A 710 -26.65 -8.37 23.21
C TYR A 710 -25.98 -7.27 24.06
N LEU A 711 -26.33 -6.02 23.79
CA LEU A 711 -25.90 -4.85 24.57
C LEU A 711 -27.14 -4.15 25.11
N ASN A 712 -27.29 -4.10 26.45
CA ASN A 712 -28.46 -3.52 27.12
C ASN A 712 -29.82 -4.00 26.53
N GLY A 713 -29.92 -5.29 26.19
CA GLY A 713 -31.11 -5.91 25.58
C GLY A 713 -31.22 -5.84 24.06
N VAL A 714 -30.37 -5.08 23.36
CA VAL A 714 -30.34 -4.99 21.90
C VAL A 714 -29.39 -6.05 21.33
N LYS A 715 -29.85 -6.92 20.42
CA LYS A 715 -28.98 -7.89 19.73
C LYS A 715 -27.98 -7.15 18.84
N ILE A 716 -26.68 -7.40 19.06
CA ILE A 716 -25.60 -6.69 18.36
C ILE A 716 -24.79 -7.58 17.40
N ALA A 717 -24.66 -8.89 17.66
CA ALA A 717 -23.94 -9.83 16.81
C ALA A 717 -24.40 -11.28 17.03
N GLU A 718 -24.17 -12.14 16.05
CA GLU A 718 -24.26 -13.60 16.18
C GLU A 718 -23.32 -14.27 15.16
N ASP A 719 -22.78 -15.45 15.49
CA ASP A 719 -22.18 -16.35 14.51
C ASP A 719 -22.52 -17.80 14.88
N ASN A 720 -22.78 -18.63 13.87
CA ASN A 720 -23.18 -20.04 13.97
C ASN A 720 -24.39 -20.32 14.90
N ALA A 721 -25.25 -19.33 15.12
CA ALA A 721 -26.51 -19.49 15.85
C ALA A 721 -27.60 -20.18 14.99
N PRO A 722 -28.55 -20.93 15.60
CA PRO A 722 -29.67 -21.52 14.86
C PRO A 722 -30.68 -20.44 14.44
N GLY A 723 -31.39 -20.67 13.34
CA GLY A 723 -32.39 -19.72 12.80
C GLY A 723 -33.65 -19.53 13.67
N SER A 724 -33.74 -20.19 14.82
CA SER A 724 -34.71 -19.94 15.88
C SER A 724 -34.02 -20.23 17.20
N LEU A 725 -33.93 -19.23 18.07
CA LEU A 725 -33.14 -19.28 19.30
C LEU A 725 -34.06 -19.51 20.51
N GLU A 726 -33.81 -20.59 21.22
CA GLU A 726 -34.47 -21.01 22.46
C GLU A 726 -33.41 -21.23 23.56
N TRP A 727 -33.82 -21.27 24.83
CA TRP A 727 -32.89 -21.32 25.97
C TRP A 727 -31.97 -22.55 26.04
N ASP A 728 -32.35 -23.65 25.38
CA ASP A 728 -31.60 -24.92 25.28
C ASP A 728 -30.92 -25.11 23.92
N SER A 729 -30.85 -24.06 23.10
CA SER A 729 -30.28 -24.12 21.75
C SER A 729 -28.80 -24.50 21.75
N GLY A 730 -28.41 -25.31 20.77
CA GLY A 730 -27.02 -25.51 20.36
C GLY A 730 -26.65 -24.69 19.14
N ALA A 731 -25.35 -24.65 18.83
CA ALA A 731 -24.85 -24.02 17.62
C ALA A 731 -25.28 -24.82 16.37
N ALA A 732 -25.48 -24.14 15.24
CA ALA A 732 -26.02 -24.75 14.03
C ALA A 732 -25.08 -25.80 13.39
N ARG A 733 -23.77 -25.68 13.62
CA ARG A 733 -22.71 -26.60 13.16
C ARG A 733 -21.60 -26.70 14.21
N ASN A 734 -20.76 -27.72 14.12
CA ASN A 734 -19.48 -27.77 14.84
C ASN A 734 -18.48 -26.80 14.19
N ARG A 735 -17.74 -26.02 14.98
CA ARG A 735 -16.64 -25.15 14.53
C ARG A 735 -15.30 -25.79 14.94
N ARG A 736 -14.21 -25.48 14.24
CA ARG A 736 -12.90 -26.13 14.50
C ARG A 736 -12.18 -25.45 15.65
N ASP A 737 -11.61 -26.23 16.56
CA ASP A 737 -11.02 -25.78 17.83
C ASP A 737 -9.97 -24.67 17.63
N SER A 738 -9.12 -24.83 16.60
CA SER A 738 -8.07 -23.86 16.29
C SER A 738 -8.57 -22.50 15.79
N LEU A 739 -9.88 -22.34 15.54
CA LEU A 739 -10.49 -21.04 15.25
C LEU A 739 -11.07 -20.40 16.52
N ALA A 740 -11.16 -21.12 17.64
CA ALA A 740 -11.63 -20.62 18.93
C ALA A 740 -10.53 -19.88 19.71
N GLU A 741 -9.26 -20.19 19.43
CA GLU A 741 -8.09 -19.56 20.05
C GLU A 741 -7.81 -18.14 19.51
N ASP A 742 -8.30 -17.83 18.31
CA ASP A 742 -8.12 -16.52 17.65
C ASP A 742 -9.35 -15.61 17.83
N TYR A 743 -9.13 -14.30 17.95
CA TYR A 743 -10.21 -13.33 18.01
C TYR A 743 -10.80 -13.05 16.63
N GLN A 744 -12.08 -13.34 16.45
CA GLN A 744 -12.87 -12.89 15.31
C GLN A 744 -13.52 -11.54 15.64
N GLU A 745 -13.30 -10.52 14.81
CA GLU A 745 -13.87 -9.17 14.97
C GLU A 745 -15.25 -9.05 14.30
N PHE A 746 -16.14 -8.31 14.96
CA PHE A 746 -17.47 -7.93 14.48
C PHE A 746 -17.66 -6.43 14.74
N ILE A 747 -17.99 -5.64 13.71
CA ILE A 747 -18.50 -4.28 13.93
C ILE A 747 -19.94 -4.38 14.43
N VAL A 748 -20.20 -3.73 15.56
CA VAL A 748 -21.45 -3.86 16.33
C VAL A 748 -22.12 -2.51 16.56
N ASP A 749 -22.01 -1.60 15.59
CA ASP A 749 -22.49 -0.22 15.63
C ASP A 749 -24.01 -0.09 15.84
N LEU A 750 -24.79 -1.15 15.59
CA LEU A 750 -26.19 -1.25 16.01
C LEU A 750 -26.37 -1.07 17.54
N GLY A 751 -25.33 -1.38 18.32
CA GLY A 751 -25.27 -1.19 19.77
C GLY A 751 -25.01 0.24 20.22
N LEU A 752 -24.59 1.17 19.33
CA LEU A 752 -24.33 2.57 19.71
C LEU A 752 -25.56 3.23 20.33
N ALA A 753 -26.74 2.97 19.76
CA ALA A 753 -28.01 3.49 20.26
C ALA A 753 -28.50 2.80 21.55
N ALA A 754 -27.85 1.71 21.97
CA ALA A 754 -28.16 0.99 23.20
C ALA A 754 -27.31 1.44 24.39
N LEU A 755 -26.16 2.11 24.16
CA LEU A 755 -25.29 2.62 25.22
C LEU A 755 -25.94 3.75 26.03
N VAL A 756 -25.67 3.74 27.33
CA VAL A 756 -26.12 4.78 28.28
C VAL A 756 -24.95 5.29 29.13
N PRO A 757 -25.01 6.52 29.69
CA PRO A 757 -23.99 6.99 30.62
C PRO A 757 -24.00 6.14 31.91
N GLY A 758 -22.82 5.79 32.43
CA GLY A 758 -22.68 4.94 33.61
C GLY A 758 -22.71 3.44 33.28
N GLU A 759 -23.45 2.66 34.05
CA GLU A 759 -23.50 1.20 33.96
C GLU A 759 -24.15 0.72 32.66
N ASN A 760 -23.51 -0.26 32.02
CA ASN A 760 -23.94 -0.97 30.82
C ASN A 760 -23.68 -2.47 31.00
N VAL A 761 -24.35 -3.33 30.22
CA VAL A 761 -24.12 -4.79 30.25
C VAL A 761 -23.98 -5.36 28.84
N LEU A 762 -22.89 -6.11 28.62
CA LEU A 762 -22.75 -7.04 27.50
C LEU A 762 -23.26 -8.41 27.95
N ALA A 763 -24.30 -8.92 27.28
CA ALA A 763 -24.93 -10.20 27.59
C ALA A 763 -24.76 -11.16 26.41
N ILE A 764 -24.33 -12.39 26.66
CA ILE A 764 -24.00 -13.36 25.60
C ILE A 764 -24.68 -14.71 25.88
N HIS A 765 -25.37 -15.22 24.87
CA HIS A 765 -25.87 -16.58 24.80
C HIS A 765 -24.82 -17.41 24.06
N GLY A 766 -23.98 -18.12 24.81
CA GLY A 766 -23.00 -19.04 24.27
C GLY A 766 -23.65 -20.36 23.88
N LEU A 767 -23.26 -20.88 22.72
CA LEU A 767 -23.83 -22.07 22.09
C LEU A 767 -22.74 -23.10 21.81
N ASN A 768 -23.03 -24.36 22.12
CA ASN A 768 -22.18 -25.53 21.87
C ASN A 768 -22.85 -26.45 20.83
N ASN A 769 -22.10 -27.23 20.06
CA ASN A 769 -22.64 -28.21 19.12
C ASN A 769 -22.70 -29.61 19.75
N GLY A 770 -23.79 -29.89 20.46
CA GLY A 770 -24.04 -31.19 21.09
C GLY A 770 -23.62 -31.24 22.56
N SER A 771 -24.58 -31.57 23.45
CA SER A 771 -24.38 -31.50 24.90
C SER A 771 -23.22 -32.35 25.44
N ALA A 772 -22.79 -33.36 24.69
CA ALA A 772 -21.69 -34.26 25.04
C ALA A 772 -20.30 -33.78 24.59
N SER A 773 -20.18 -32.56 24.05
CA SER A 773 -18.94 -31.98 23.52
C SER A 773 -17.74 -32.07 24.48
N SER A 774 -16.52 -32.10 23.94
CA SER A 774 -15.26 -32.12 24.68
C SER A 774 -14.99 -30.78 25.38
N ASP A 775 -15.52 -29.70 24.83
CA ASP A 775 -15.06 -28.33 25.00
C ASP A 775 -16.25 -27.35 25.00
N PHE A 776 -15.98 -26.12 25.44
CA PHE A 776 -16.81 -24.93 25.29
C PHE A 776 -15.94 -23.69 25.57
N LEU A 777 -16.12 -22.59 24.84
CA LEU A 777 -15.44 -21.33 25.09
C LEU A 777 -16.28 -20.15 24.61
N ILE A 778 -16.39 -19.11 25.45
CA ILE A 778 -16.88 -17.77 25.11
C ILE A 778 -16.01 -16.74 25.87
N GLN A 779 -15.19 -15.99 25.14
CA GLN A 779 -14.39 -14.88 25.67
C GLN A 779 -14.51 -13.66 24.73
N PRO A 780 -15.31 -12.63 25.09
CA PRO A 780 -15.44 -11.40 24.34
C PRO A 780 -14.40 -10.34 24.73
N LYS A 781 -14.20 -9.38 23.84
CA LYS A 781 -13.74 -8.02 24.12
C LYS A 781 -14.70 -7.05 23.44
N LEU A 782 -15.03 -5.94 24.10
CA LEU A 782 -15.79 -4.84 23.50
C LEU A 782 -14.92 -3.60 23.52
N SER A 783 -14.85 -2.86 22.42
CA SER A 783 -14.16 -1.59 22.34
C SER A 783 -14.98 -0.55 21.57
N ALA A 784 -14.71 0.73 21.85
CA ALA A 784 -15.29 1.88 21.21
C ALA A 784 -14.23 2.63 20.40
N VAL A 785 -14.56 3.04 19.18
CA VAL A 785 -13.76 3.96 18.37
C VAL A 785 -14.29 5.38 18.59
N PHE A 786 -13.46 6.22 19.18
CA PHE A 786 -13.78 7.63 19.37
C PHE A 786 -13.33 8.42 18.15
N GLU A 787 -14.28 8.91 17.34
CA GLU A 787 -13.95 9.95 16.37
C GLU A 787 -13.61 11.21 17.14
N GLY A 788 -12.31 11.41 17.37
CA GLY A 788 -11.80 12.73 17.64
C GLY A 788 -12.12 13.57 16.41
N GLY A 789 -13.16 14.42 16.52
CA GLY A 789 -13.39 15.49 15.56
C GLY A 789 -12.05 16.19 15.34
N THR A 790 -11.55 16.17 14.10
CA THR A 790 -10.14 16.45 13.82
C THR A 790 -9.80 17.82 14.38
N ASN A 791 -8.95 17.88 15.40
CA ASN A 791 -8.55 19.14 16.03
C ASN A 791 -7.88 20.05 14.98
N ARG A 792 -8.61 21.08 14.55
CA ARG A 792 -8.19 22.02 13.51
C ARG A 792 -7.32 23.07 14.16
N SER A 793 -6.08 23.22 13.67
CA SER A 793 -5.16 24.20 14.22
C SER A 793 -5.79 25.59 14.34
N PRO A 794 -5.50 26.32 15.44
CA PRO A 794 -5.99 27.67 15.62
C PRO A 794 -5.41 28.59 14.55
N THR A 795 -6.00 29.77 14.41
CA THR A 795 -5.46 30.88 13.62
C THR A 795 -5.01 31.98 14.56
N VAL A 796 -3.93 32.69 14.24
CA VAL A 796 -3.51 33.89 14.98
C VAL A 796 -3.06 35.00 14.02
N SER A 797 -3.36 36.25 14.37
CA SER A 797 -2.78 37.43 13.72
C SER A 797 -2.17 38.37 14.76
N LEU A 798 -1.02 38.96 14.45
CA LEU A 798 -0.22 39.78 15.35
C LEU A 798 -0.18 41.23 14.88
N THR A 799 -0.53 42.14 15.79
CA THR A 799 -0.43 43.59 15.57
C THR A 799 0.45 44.23 16.64
N ALA A 800 1.12 45.32 16.27
CA ALA A 800 1.90 46.16 17.17
C ALA A 800 1.43 47.61 17.05
N ASN A 801 1.42 48.36 18.16
CA ASN A 801 1.04 49.77 18.16
C ASN A 801 2.03 50.67 17.38
N THR A 802 3.27 50.21 17.18
CA THR A 802 4.26 50.80 16.28
C THR A 802 5.33 49.77 15.92
N LEU A 803 5.87 49.85 14.70
CA LEU A 803 6.99 49.02 14.22
C LEU A 803 8.34 49.76 14.25
N ALA A 804 8.37 51.02 14.69
CA ALA A 804 9.60 51.79 14.84
C ALA A 804 9.59 52.60 16.14
N VAL A 805 10.64 52.43 16.96
CA VAL A 805 10.76 53.07 18.28
C VAL A 805 12.18 53.51 18.60
N SER A 806 12.31 54.42 19.56
CA SER A 806 13.61 54.72 20.19
C SER A 806 14.00 53.63 21.19
N VAL A 807 15.31 53.52 21.49
CA VAL A 807 15.79 52.60 22.55
C VAL A 807 15.09 52.92 23.89
N GLY A 808 14.60 51.89 24.58
CA GLY A 808 13.88 52.01 25.86
C GLY A 808 12.40 52.41 25.77
N GLN A 809 11.90 52.78 24.58
CA GLN A 809 10.48 53.00 24.33
C GLN A 809 9.72 51.67 24.26
N GLU A 810 8.45 51.70 24.68
CA GLU A 810 7.57 50.54 24.75
C GLU A 810 6.81 50.32 23.44
N VAL A 811 6.72 49.07 23.03
CA VAL A 811 5.82 48.59 21.98
C VAL A 811 4.81 47.65 22.62
N ALA A 812 3.52 47.87 22.35
CA ALA A 812 2.43 47.00 22.78
C ALA A 812 2.01 46.11 21.62
N PHE A 813 1.79 44.82 21.92
CA PHE A 813 1.44 43.78 20.97
C PHE A 813 0.08 43.17 21.31
N THR A 814 -0.72 42.93 20.28
CA THR A 814 -2.03 42.26 20.38
C THR A 814 -2.08 41.15 19.36
N ALA A 815 -2.18 39.91 19.86
CA ALA A 815 -2.46 38.72 19.10
C ALA A 815 -3.97 38.44 19.12
N ASN A 816 -4.58 38.31 17.94
CA ASN A 816 -5.97 37.91 17.80
C ASN A 816 -5.99 36.44 17.37
N GLY A 817 -6.12 35.54 18.34
CA GLY A 817 -6.27 34.12 18.11
C GLY A 817 -7.74 33.70 17.98
N SER A 818 -8.04 32.78 17.08
CA SER A 818 -9.36 32.14 16.95
C SER A 818 -9.20 30.66 16.64
N ASP A 819 -9.97 29.84 17.34
CA ASP A 819 -9.99 28.40 17.18
C ASP A 819 -11.25 27.94 16.40
N PRO A 820 -11.14 27.06 15.39
CA PRO A 820 -12.31 26.57 14.63
C PRO A 820 -13.22 25.62 15.42
N ASP A 821 -12.71 24.94 16.44
CA ASP A 821 -13.39 23.96 17.29
C ASP A 821 -13.86 24.57 18.63
N GLY A 822 -13.37 25.78 18.95
CA GLY A 822 -13.74 26.57 20.12
C GLY A 822 -12.81 26.36 21.32
N ASP A 823 -11.63 25.78 21.10
CA ASP A 823 -10.71 25.40 22.17
C ASP A 823 -10.01 26.58 22.88
N VAL A 824 -9.56 26.31 24.12
CA VAL A 824 -8.98 27.32 25.00
C VAL A 824 -7.53 27.61 24.61
N LEU A 825 -7.34 28.68 23.86
CA LEU A 825 -6.02 29.06 23.36
C LEU A 825 -4.96 29.31 24.45
N ALA A 826 -3.71 29.06 24.07
CA ALA A 826 -2.49 29.39 24.81
C ALA A 826 -1.53 30.19 23.93
N TYR A 827 -0.75 31.09 24.54
CA TYR A 827 0.12 32.05 23.82
C TYR A 827 1.56 32.03 24.32
N ALA A 828 2.51 31.87 23.39
CA ALA A 828 3.95 32.00 23.64
C ALA A 828 4.54 33.12 22.77
N TRP A 829 5.47 33.90 23.33
CA TRP A 829 6.07 35.06 22.69
C TRP A 829 7.59 34.90 22.58
N ASP A 830 8.12 35.06 21.38
CA ASP A 830 9.55 35.24 21.10
C ASP A 830 9.79 36.68 20.63
N TYR A 831 10.85 37.30 21.14
CA TYR A 831 11.18 38.71 20.90
C TYR A 831 12.55 38.91 20.22
N ASN A 832 13.15 37.83 19.71
CA ASN A 832 14.49 37.82 19.09
C ASN A 832 15.59 38.40 20.01
N ILE A 833 15.71 37.85 21.22
CA ILE A 833 16.70 38.29 22.24
C ILE A 833 17.74 37.21 22.57
N GLY A 834 17.83 36.16 21.75
CA GLY A 834 18.67 35.01 22.02
C GLY A 834 18.21 34.25 23.27
N ASN A 835 19.15 33.82 24.11
CA ASN A 835 18.88 33.00 25.30
C ASN A 835 18.43 33.82 26.53
N GLU A 836 18.14 35.12 26.39
CA GLU A 836 17.57 35.93 27.48
C GLU A 836 16.09 35.55 27.72
N PHE A 837 15.69 35.41 29.00
CA PHE A 837 14.31 35.06 29.34
C PHE A 837 13.39 36.28 29.32
N ALA A 838 12.23 36.14 28.67
CA ALA A 838 11.22 37.18 28.49
C ALA A 838 9.85 36.74 29.03
N PRO A 839 9.47 37.16 30.26
CA PRO A 839 8.16 36.82 30.84
C PRO A 839 7.01 37.71 30.33
N GLU A 840 7.28 38.71 29.50
CA GLU A 840 6.25 39.63 29.01
C GLU A 840 5.22 38.91 28.13
N GLY A 841 3.94 38.95 28.51
CA GLY A 841 2.86 38.30 27.75
C GLY A 841 2.72 36.79 27.96
N LEU A 842 3.38 36.19 28.98
CA LEU A 842 3.27 34.75 29.29
C LEU A 842 1.81 34.26 29.32
N ASN A 843 1.46 33.40 28.35
CA ASN A 843 0.12 32.87 28.15
C ASN A 843 -1.00 33.91 28.03
N GLN A 844 -0.69 35.08 27.48
CA GLN A 844 -1.63 36.18 27.24
C GLN A 844 -1.65 36.58 25.76
N ALA A 845 -2.84 36.89 25.25
CA ALA A 845 -3.04 37.43 23.90
C ALA A 845 -2.49 38.86 23.73
N ASN A 846 -2.18 39.57 24.82
CA ASN A 846 -1.57 40.90 24.78
C ASN A 846 -0.24 40.91 25.51
N ALA A 847 0.74 41.59 24.94
CA ALA A 847 2.08 41.73 25.51
C ALA A 847 2.61 43.16 25.33
N SER A 848 3.71 43.51 26.00
CA SER A 848 4.39 44.80 25.82
C SER A 848 5.87 44.66 26.13
N ARG A 849 6.73 45.29 25.31
CA ARG A 849 8.19 45.13 25.42
C ARG A 849 8.94 46.45 25.20
N ARG A 850 10.12 46.55 25.82
CA ARG A 850 11.14 47.59 25.60
C ARG A 850 12.46 46.92 25.25
N TRP A 851 13.22 47.49 24.33
CA TRP A 851 14.57 47.02 24.00
C TRP A 851 15.63 48.02 24.44
N SER A 852 16.70 47.50 25.04
CA SER A 852 17.84 48.27 25.58
C SER A 852 18.95 48.51 24.56
N ARG A 853 18.86 47.90 23.37
CA ARG A 853 19.87 47.97 22.30
C ARG A 853 19.23 48.44 20.99
N VAL A 854 20.05 49.09 20.16
CA VAL A 854 19.70 49.39 18.76
C VAL A 854 19.78 48.09 17.97
N GLY A 855 18.76 47.78 17.18
CA GLY A 855 18.68 46.52 16.45
C GLY A 855 17.38 46.33 15.66
N TRP A 856 17.30 45.21 14.96
CA TRP A 856 16.08 44.70 14.31
C TRP A 856 15.54 43.49 15.07
N TYR A 857 14.29 43.55 15.54
CA TYR A 857 13.71 42.50 16.39
C TYR A 857 12.50 41.87 15.72
N ALA A 858 12.62 40.57 15.40
CA ALA A 858 11.52 39.75 14.94
C ALA A 858 10.69 39.30 16.15
N VAL A 859 9.52 39.89 16.36
CA VAL A 859 8.60 39.47 17.42
C VAL A 859 7.63 38.45 16.83
N THR A 860 7.67 37.22 17.33
CA THR A 860 6.82 36.11 16.88
C THR A 860 5.89 35.70 18.02
N VAL A 861 4.59 35.59 17.74
CA VAL A 861 3.64 34.92 18.64
C VAL A 861 3.37 33.51 18.12
N THR A 862 3.31 32.52 19.01
CA THR A 862 2.79 31.18 18.75
C THR A 862 1.52 30.99 19.56
N CYS A 863 0.43 30.64 18.88
CA CYS A 863 -0.84 30.27 19.48
C CYS A 863 -1.02 28.75 19.41
N SER A 864 -1.62 28.14 20.43
CA SER A 864 -1.94 26.70 20.47
C SER A 864 -3.31 26.45 21.11
N ASP A 865 -4.02 25.44 20.62
CA ASP A 865 -5.28 24.91 21.15
C ASP A 865 -5.13 24.01 22.40
N ARG A 866 -3.89 23.65 22.77
CA ARG A 866 -3.54 22.68 23.84
C ARG A 866 -3.89 21.22 23.55
N LYS A 867 -4.36 20.91 22.34
CA LYS A 867 -4.69 19.55 21.85
C LYS A 867 -3.77 19.07 20.72
N GLY A 868 -3.00 19.96 20.10
CA GLY A 868 -1.89 19.62 19.23
C GLY A 868 -1.68 20.57 18.04
N GLY A 869 -2.67 21.39 17.73
CA GLY A 869 -2.57 22.41 16.70
C GLY A 869 -1.91 23.69 17.20
N ILE A 870 -1.24 24.36 16.27
CA ILE A 870 -0.52 25.61 16.48
C ILE A 870 -0.60 26.51 15.24
N SER A 871 -0.47 27.82 15.44
CA SER A 871 -0.30 28.80 14.38
C SER A 871 0.56 29.96 14.87
N ARG A 872 1.26 30.64 13.95
CA ARG A 872 2.18 31.74 14.27
C ARG A 872 1.90 32.99 13.44
N ASP A 873 2.25 34.13 14.01
CA ASP A 873 2.41 35.37 13.26
C ASP A 873 3.58 36.20 13.80
N ARG A 874 4.16 37.07 12.97
CA ARG A 874 5.41 37.79 13.24
C ARG A 874 5.38 39.22 12.72
N VAL A 875 5.91 40.14 13.53
CA VAL A 875 6.19 41.52 13.11
C VAL A 875 7.67 41.86 13.30
N LEU A 876 8.20 42.72 12.43
CA LEU A 876 9.57 43.22 12.51
C LEU A 876 9.58 44.62 13.14
N VAL A 877 10.26 44.76 14.28
CA VAL A 877 10.38 46.02 15.03
C VAL A 877 11.77 46.63 14.85
N LYS A 878 11.81 47.89 14.40
CA LYS A 878 13.03 48.70 14.31
C LYS A 878 13.26 49.47 15.61
N VAL A 879 14.36 49.19 16.30
CA VAL A 879 14.74 49.93 17.52
C VAL A 879 15.95 50.82 17.23
N GLY A 880 15.76 52.13 17.30
CA GLY A 880 16.79 53.11 16.98
C GLY A 880 17.15 53.15 15.49
N ASN A 881 18.46 53.28 15.19
CA ASN A 881 18.96 53.29 13.82
C ASN A 881 20.02 52.17 13.59
N PRO A 882 19.59 50.93 13.32
CA PRO A 882 20.47 49.78 13.13
C PRO A 882 21.16 49.76 11.76
N SER A 883 21.92 50.81 11.40
CA SER A 883 22.55 50.92 10.07
C SER A 883 23.71 49.93 9.82
N SER A 884 24.16 49.22 10.85
CA SER A 884 25.18 48.14 10.78
C SER A 884 24.57 46.73 10.79
N ASN A 885 23.24 46.63 10.86
CA ASN A 885 22.54 45.37 11.08
C ASN A 885 21.43 45.21 10.01
N GLY A 886 21.41 44.05 9.38
CA GLY A 886 20.45 43.66 8.34
C GLY A 886 19.48 42.58 8.81
N VAL A 887 18.65 42.17 7.87
CA VAL A 887 17.64 41.13 7.99
C VAL A 887 17.86 40.16 6.81
N VAL A 888 17.48 38.89 6.96
CA VAL A 888 17.43 37.94 5.84
C VAL A 888 16.11 37.19 5.90
N SER A 889 15.37 37.19 4.80
CA SER A 889 14.13 36.44 4.64
C SER A 889 14.14 35.56 3.38
N GLY A 890 13.27 34.56 3.40
CA GLY A 890 13.10 33.58 2.34
C GLY A 890 12.07 32.53 2.75
N ARG A 891 11.93 31.48 1.94
CA ARG A 891 11.05 30.34 2.18
C ARG A 891 11.82 29.04 2.26
N VAL A 892 11.37 28.11 3.10
CA VAL A 892 11.78 26.71 3.02
C VAL A 892 10.70 25.94 2.28
N LEU A 893 11.10 25.21 1.23
CA LEU A 893 10.21 24.56 0.26
C LEU A 893 10.64 23.10 0.04
N GLN A 894 9.66 22.20 -0.06
CA GLN A 894 9.90 20.78 -0.36
C GLN A 894 8.93 20.33 -1.46
N GLY A 895 9.46 19.84 -2.58
CA GLY A 895 8.62 19.54 -3.76
C GLY A 895 7.82 20.74 -4.29
N GLY A 896 8.22 21.98 -3.96
CA GLY A 896 7.49 23.21 -4.28
C GLY A 896 6.44 23.65 -3.24
N LEU A 897 6.16 22.84 -2.21
CA LEU A 897 5.23 23.18 -1.13
C LEU A 897 5.91 23.90 0.04
N PRO A 898 5.20 24.79 0.76
CA PRO A 898 5.72 25.47 1.95
C PRO A 898 5.98 24.50 3.10
N VAL A 899 7.13 24.68 3.75
CA VAL A 899 7.58 23.82 4.85
C VAL A 899 7.44 24.58 6.17
N ALA A 900 6.38 24.30 6.92
CA ALA A 900 6.11 24.92 8.22
C ALA A 900 6.92 24.27 9.36
N GLY A 901 7.40 25.08 10.31
CA GLY A 901 8.16 24.58 11.47
C GLY A 901 9.63 24.22 11.22
N ALA A 902 10.13 24.34 9.99
CA ALA A 902 11.55 24.16 9.68
C ALA A 902 12.40 25.23 10.39
N ARG A 903 13.57 24.81 10.88
CA ARG A 903 14.50 25.68 11.58
C ARG A 903 15.55 26.22 10.63
N VAL A 904 15.63 27.54 10.53
CA VAL A 904 16.65 28.26 9.76
C VAL A 904 17.62 28.91 10.73
N SER A 905 18.91 28.63 10.62
CA SER A 905 19.95 29.09 11.56
C SER A 905 21.18 29.63 10.86
N VAL A 906 21.89 30.53 11.55
CA VAL A 906 23.17 31.08 11.08
C VAL A 906 24.31 30.27 11.68
N GLU A 907 25.15 29.69 10.83
CA GLU A 907 26.27 28.87 11.25
C GLU A 907 27.24 29.67 12.15
N GLY A 908 27.58 29.11 13.31
CA GLY A 908 28.41 29.77 14.32
C GLY A 908 27.70 30.84 15.19
N SER A 909 26.47 31.24 14.87
CA SER A 909 25.69 32.22 15.67
C SER A 909 24.48 31.58 16.36
N ASP A 910 23.99 32.19 17.43
CA ASP A 910 22.76 31.76 18.12
C ASP A 910 21.49 32.30 17.40
N GLN A 911 21.68 33.06 16.32
CA GLN A 911 20.63 33.59 15.46
C GLN A 911 19.91 32.49 14.68
N GLN A 912 18.59 32.46 14.82
CA GLN A 912 17.69 31.43 14.29
C GLN A 912 16.29 31.99 14.02
N SER A 913 15.56 31.33 13.13
CA SER A 913 14.14 31.55 12.86
C SER A 913 13.47 30.19 12.68
N ILE A 914 12.19 30.11 13.01
CA ILE A 914 11.31 29.01 12.60
C ILE A 914 10.45 29.51 11.43
N THR A 915 10.17 28.64 10.45
CA THR A 915 9.27 28.97 9.34
C THR A 915 7.80 29.02 9.80
N MET A 916 7.07 29.97 9.22
CA MET A 916 5.62 30.10 9.41
C MET A 916 4.87 29.03 8.60
N GLU A 917 3.55 29.02 8.74
CA GLU A 917 2.67 28.06 8.05
C GLU A 917 2.71 28.18 6.51
N ASP A 918 3.15 29.33 5.96
CA ASP A 918 3.42 29.54 4.52
C ASP A 918 4.89 29.28 4.12
N GLY A 919 5.69 28.68 5.01
CA GLY A 919 7.10 28.36 4.79
C GLY A 919 8.06 29.55 4.93
N THR A 920 7.59 30.77 5.21
CA THR A 920 8.46 31.95 5.33
C THR A 920 9.26 32.00 6.62
N TYR A 921 10.51 32.45 6.56
CA TYR A 921 11.34 32.72 7.74
C TYR A 921 11.90 34.15 7.70
N LEU A 922 12.33 34.66 8.87
CA LEU A 922 12.98 35.97 8.97
C LEU A 922 14.04 35.95 10.08
N LEU A 923 15.31 36.08 9.70
CA LEU A 923 16.45 36.26 10.59
C LEU A 923 16.75 37.76 10.73
N ALA A 924 16.80 38.29 11.96
CA ALA A 924 16.98 39.71 12.21
C ALA A 924 18.21 40.01 13.09
N ASP A 925 18.66 41.26 13.07
CA ASP A 925 19.84 41.78 13.78
C ASP A 925 21.19 41.20 13.33
N LEU A 926 21.32 40.86 12.05
CA LEU A 926 22.52 40.24 11.48
C LEU A 926 23.56 41.30 11.06
N SER A 927 24.81 41.15 11.47
CA SER A 927 25.90 42.09 11.11
C SER A 927 26.07 42.23 9.58
N THR A 928 25.95 43.45 9.05
CA THR A 928 26.19 43.72 7.62
C THR A 928 27.68 43.81 7.27
N ALA A 929 28.58 43.69 8.27
CA ALA A 929 30.02 43.79 8.10
C ALA A 929 30.70 42.42 7.86
N SER A 930 29.95 41.32 7.88
CA SER A 930 30.47 39.96 7.74
C SER A 930 29.58 39.14 6.80
N GLN A 931 30.19 38.21 6.06
CA GLN A 931 29.43 37.18 5.37
C GLN A 931 29.00 36.10 6.36
N ILE A 932 27.83 35.50 6.13
CA ILE A 932 27.24 34.44 6.96
C ILE A 932 26.81 33.24 6.11
N THR A 933 26.94 32.05 6.66
CA THR A 933 26.32 30.83 6.10
C THR A 933 25.00 30.58 6.83
N ILE A 934 23.93 30.38 6.07
CA ILE A 934 22.60 30.07 6.60
C ILE A 934 22.28 28.61 6.24
N LYS A 935 21.71 27.87 7.19
CA LYS A 935 21.29 26.48 7.03
C LYS A 935 19.82 26.33 7.43
N ALA A 936 19.05 25.59 6.65
CA ALA A 936 17.67 25.23 6.98
C ALA A 936 17.56 23.71 7.17
N MET A 937 16.85 23.27 8.21
CA MET A 937 16.66 21.87 8.56
C MET A 937 15.27 21.59 9.15
N GLN A 938 14.73 20.40 8.87
CA GLN A 938 13.55 19.82 9.52
C GLN A 938 13.72 18.31 9.58
N ASP A 939 13.38 17.68 10.70
CA ASP A 939 13.35 16.21 10.90
C ASP A 939 14.61 15.46 10.42
N GLY A 940 15.77 16.13 10.49
CA GLY A 940 17.07 15.61 10.04
C GLY A 940 17.41 15.89 8.57
N GLU A 941 16.46 16.27 7.74
CA GLU A 941 16.72 16.71 6.36
C GLU A 941 17.39 18.10 6.35
N VAL A 942 18.38 18.27 5.48
CA VAL A 942 19.10 19.54 5.25
C VAL A 942 18.69 20.09 3.88
N PHE A 943 18.17 21.31 3.87
CA PHE A 943 17.69 21.95 2.64
C PHE A 943 18.83 22.71 1.94
N GLN A 944 18.83 22.71 0.60
CA GLN A 944 19.82 23.42 -0.22
C GLN A 944 19.37 24.84 -0.50
N SER A 945 20.26 25.83 -0.35
CA SER A 945 19.93 27.23 -0.61
C SER A 945 19.84 27.53 -2.11
N SER A 946 18.87 28.39 -2.48
CA SER A 946 18.68 28.97 -3.81
C SER A 946 19.81 29.95 -4.20
N MET A 947 20.47 30.53 -3.20
CA MET A 947 21.61 31.43 -3.35
C MET A 947 22.90 30.76 -2.88
N ALA A 948 24.00 31.05 -3.56
CA ALA A 948 25.32 30.60 -3.12
C ALA A 948 25.69 31.19 -1.74
N MET A 949 26.05 30.33 -0.80
CA MET A 949 26.54 30.72 0.52
C MET A 949 28.07 30.92 0.51
N PRO A 950 28.63 31.84 1.31
CA PRO A 950 27.96 32.68 2.31
C PRO A 950 27.46 34.04 1.77
N VAL A 951 26.37 34.55 2.33
CA VAL A 951 25.71 35.81 1.93
C VAL A 951 26.06 36.99 2.85
N THR A 952 25.89 38.24 2.40
CA THR A 952 26.07 39.44 3.24
C THR A 952 24.70 40.03 3.62
N PRO A 953 24.32 40.09 4.91
CA PRO A 953 23.04 40.66 5.35
C PRO A 953 22.84 42.12 4.93
N ARG A 954 21.59 42.50 4.63
CA ARG A 954 21.16 43.88 4.31
C ARG A 954 19.76 44.12 4.87
N PRO A 955 19.26 45.37 4.99
CA PRO A 955 17.91 45.61 5.52
C PRO A 955 16.76 45.00 4.69
N ASP A 956 17.05 44.62 3.44
CA ASP A 956 16.13 44.24 2.37
C ASP A 956 16.58 42.95 1.63
N LEU A 957 17.37 42.08 2.26
CA LEU A 957 17.82 40.83 1.63
C LEU A 957 16.74 39.74 1.74
N GLU A 958 15.86 39.70 0.73
CA GLU A 958 14.79 38.71 0.57
C GLU A 958 15.13 37.65 -0.49
N GLY A 959 14.33 36.57 -0.57
CA GLY A 959 14.47 35.52 -1.58
C GLY A 959 15.60 34.52 -1.34
N VAL A 960 16.11 34.43 -0.11
CA VAL A 960 17.11 33.41 0.28
C VAL A 960 16.38 32.08 0.56
N ASP A 961 15.78 31.51 -0.47
CA ASP A 961 14.95 30.31 -0.35
C ASP A 961 15.79 29.04 -0.18
N PHE A 962 15.20 27.98 0.38
CA PHE A 962 15.80 26.69 0.65
C PHE A 962 14.92 25.55 0.11
N TRP A 963 15.53 24.55 -0.52
CA TRP A 963 14.85 23.51 -1.30
C TRP A 963 15.27 22.10 -0.87
N GLY A 964 14.30 21.21 -0.63
CA GLY A 964 14.50 19.80 -0.31
C GLY A 964 14.41 18.90 -1.55
N HIS A 965 15.41 18.04 -1.77
CA HIS A 965 15.45 17.07 -2.89
C HIS A 965 14.66 15.81 -2.59
N ARG A 966 13.34 15.93 -2.41
CA ARG A 966 12.38 14.80 -2.43
C ARG A 966 10.97 15.31 -2.69
N SER A 967 10.24 14.62 -3.57
CA SER A 967 8.82 14.83 -3.82
C SER A 967 8.01 13.80 -3.04
N VAL A 968 7.54 14.15 -1.85
CA VAL A 968 6.64 13.34 -1.02
C VAL A 968 5.53 14.23 -0.46
N VAL A 969 4.31 13.70 -0.42
CA VAL A 969 3.08 14.36 0.06
C VAL A 969 3.16 14.62 1.58
N PRO A 970 2.54 15.69 2.13
CA PRO A 970 2.70 16.06 3.54
C PRO A 970 2.23 14.99 4.52
N ARG A 971 2.99 14.81 5.60
CA ARG A 971 2.58 14.03 6.78
C ARG A 971 1.97 14.98 7.80
N ALA A 972 0.80 14.65 8.35
CA ALA A 972 0.29 15.33 9.54
C ALA A 972 1.21 15.03 10.74
N PRO A 973 1.36 15.96 11.71
CA PRO A 973 2.42 15.87 12.71
C PRO A 973 2.03 15.06 13.94
N THR A 974 3.00 14.31 14.49
CA THR A 974 2.94 13.82 15.88
C THR A 974 4.25 14.12 16.61
N ARG A 975 4.29 15.27 17.31
CA ARG A 975 5.36 15.76 18.23
C ARG A 975 6.81 15.83 17.70
N VAL A 976 7.33 17.06 17.60
CA VAL A 976 8.76 17.36 17.38
C VAL A 976 9.52 17.47 18.70
N LEU A 977 10.76 16.96 18.74
CA LEU A 977 11.80 17.36 19.68
C LEU A 977 13.02 17.90 18.91
N THR A 978 13.64 18.99 19.35
CA THR A 978 14.80 19.58 18.67
C THR A 978 16.02 19.57 19.59
N VAL A 979 17.14 19.00 19.10
CA VAL A 979 18.46 19.04 19.75
C VAL A 979 19.35 20.07 19.03
N THR A 980 20.30 20.68 19.74
CA THR A 980 21.37 21.51 19.12
C THR A 980 22.66 21.43 19.94
N PRO A 981 23.79 20.98 19.37
CA PRO A 981 25.07 20.94 20.07
C PRO A 981 25.84 22.27 19.92
N ARG A 982 26.62 22.67 20.94
CA ARG A 982 27.63 23.75 20.83
C ARG A 982 28.89 23.55 21.68
N TYR A 983 30.01 23.41 20.96
CA TYR A 983 31.39 23.81 21.26
C TYR A 983 32.30 22.97 22.17
N THR A 984 33.60 23.22 21.94
CA THR A 984 34.75 22.36 22.20
C THR A 984 35.66 22.84 23.33
N LEU A 985 36.18 21.87 24.09
CA LEU A 985 37.47 21.86 24.80
C LEU A 985 37.73 22.89 25.92
N SER A 986 37.49 22.48 27.17
CA SER A 986 38.60 22.31 28.15
C SER A 986 38.18 21.48 29.39
N ASP A 987 38.96 20.44 29.68
CA ASP A 987 39.11 19.72 30.97
C ASP A 987 37.93 18.94 31.63
N VAL A 988 38.08 17.61 31.58
CA VAL A 988 37.80 16.58 32.63
C VAL A 988 36.35 16.24 33.05
N ALA A 989 35.81 15.22 32.39
CA ALA A 989 35.00 14.07 32.87
C ALA A 989 33.85 14.23 33.91
N THR A 990 32.59 13.91 33.53
CA THR A 990 31.44 13.50 34.41
C THR A 990 30.23 12.91 33.61
N PRO A 991 29.54 11.79 34.00
CA PRO A 991 28.41 11.21 33.22
C PRO A 991 27.06 10.86 33.98
N VAL A 992 25.86 11.15 33.41
CA VAL A 992 24.51 10.59 33.84
C VAL A 992 23.33 11.57 34.23
N GLN A 993 22.96 12.60 33.46
CA GLN A 993 22.01 13.72 33.79
C GLN A 993 20.46 13.57 33.88
N LEU A 994 19.76 13.60 35.03
CA LEU A 994 18.30 13.90 35.09
C LEU A 994 17.87 14.99 36.10
N THR A 995 17.26 16.08 35.62
CA THR A 995 16.86 17.25 36.44
C THR A 995 15.50 17.84 36.04
N ALA A 996 14.70 18.26 37.01
CA ALA A 996 13.43 18.96 36.84
C ALA A 996 13.53 20.42 37.30
N LYS A 997 12.68 21.32 36.80
CA LYS A 997 12.65 22.72 37.26
C LYS A 997 11.23 23.17 37.61
N VAL A 998 11.07 23.66 38.83
CA VAL A 998 9.83 24.30 39.31
C VAL A 998 9.93 25.80 39.05
N TRP A 999 8.83 26.45 38.68
CA TRP A 999 8.72 27.91 38.62
C TRP A 999 7.55 28.41 39.48
N ASN A 1000 7.80 28.55 40.77
CA ASN A 1000 7.43 29.80 41.44
C ASN A 1000 8.68 30.71 41.46
N ASN A 1001 8.59 31.93 42.01
CA ASN A 1001 9.65 32.94 41.90
C ASN A 1001 10.89 32.68 42.79
N ALA A 1002 11.59 31.56 42.57
CA ALA A 1002 12.95 31.28 43.03
C ALA A 1002 13.59 30.17 42.16
N GLN A 1003 14.88 30.30 41.83
CA GLN A 1003 15.58 29.32 40.99
C GLN A 1003 15.93 28.04 41.77
N ALA A 1004 15.40 26.87 41.35
CA ALA A 1004 15.95 25.56 41.72
C ALA A 1004 15.72 24.52 40.60
N GLU A 1005 16.78 23.79 40.22
CA GLU A 1005 16.73 22.58 39.38
C GLU A 1005 16.89 21.37 40.34
N SER A 1006 15.88 20.51 40.45
CA SER A 1006 15.88 19.33 41.33
C SER A 1006 16.31 18.09 40.56
N VAL A 1007 17.44 17.49 40.94
CA VAL A 1007 17.99 16.28 40.31
C VAL A 1007 17.31 15.04 40.90
N PHE A 1008 16.57 14.27 40.10
CA PHE A 1008 15.93 13.02 40.57
C PHE A 1008 16.78 11.77 40.32
N VAL A 1009 17.61 11.76 39.26
CA VAL A 1009 18.60 10.72 38.99
C VAL A 1009 19.92 11.40 38.58
N PRO A 1010 20.94 11.46 39.47
CA PRO A 1010 22.19 12.17 39.22
C PRO A 1010 23.20 11.42 38.34
N MET A 1011 24.23 12.17 37.93
CA MET A 1011 25.41 11.64 37.24
C MET A 1011 26.11 10.62 38.15
N GLY A 1012 26.28 9.39 37.66
CA GLY A 1012 26.85 8.27 38.42
C GLY A 1012 25.95 7.69 39.52
N ASP A 1013 24.62 7.75 39.39
CA ASP A 1013 23.72 7.05 40.32
C ASP A 1013 23.81 5.51 40.20
N THR A 1014 23.32 4.80 41.22
CA THR A 1014 23.26 3.33 41.22
C THR A 1014 22.01 2.83 40.50
N TRP A 1015 22.20 2.04 39.45
CA TRP A 1015 21.13 1.39 38.68
C TRP A 1015 21.07 -0.10 38.99
N ASN A 1016 19.86 -0.66 38.94
CA ASN A 1016 19.67 -2.10 38.83
C ASN A 1016 19.83 -2.49 37.36
N TYR A 1017 20.47 -3.62 37.06
CA TYR A 1017 20.74 -4.07 35.70
C TYR A 1017 20.62 -5.59 35.52
N LEU A 1018 20.29 -5.99 34.29
CA LEU A 1018 20.22 -7.38 33.85
C LEU A 1018 21.07 -7.55 32.59
N ASP A 1019 22.30 -8.00 32.78
CA ASP A 1019 23.35 -8.23 31.76
C ASP A 1019 23.49 -9.71 31.37
N THR A 1020 22.53 -10.55 31.78
CA THR A 1020 22.56 -12.01 31.59
C THR A 1020 22.19 -12.47 30.18
N GLY A 1021 21.83 -11.54 29.28
CA GLY A 1021 21.31 -11.84 27.93
C GLY A 1021 19.86 -12.31 27.91
N VAL A 1022 19.21 -12.47 29.07
CA VAL A 1022 17.80 -12.87 29.18
C VAL A 1022 16.90 -11.65 28.93
N ASN A 1023 15.88 -11.82 28.10
CA ASN A 1023 14.84 -10.81 27.89
C ASN A 1023 13.80 -10.88 29.04
N PRO A 1024 13.59 -9.81 29.83
CA PRO A 1024 12.67 -9.78 30.96
C PRO A 1024 11.20 -9.52 30.56
N GLY A 1025 10.87 -9.52 29.26
CA GLY A 1025 9.51 -9.30 28.75
C GLY A 1025 9.18 -7.81 28.58
N THR A 1026 7.89 -7.46 28.73
CA THR A 1026 7.43 -6.07 28.73
C THR A 1026 7.22 -5.49 30.12
N SER A 1027 6.87 -6.34 31.11
CA SER A 1027 6.50 -5.90 32.46
C SER A 1027 7.63 -5.21 33.23
N TRP A 1028 8.91 -5.40 32.86
CA TRP A 1028 10.04 -4.71 33.52
C TRP A 1028 9.99 -3.18 33.40
N MET A 1029 9.13 -2.63 32.54
CA MET A 1029 8.93 -1.19 32.35
C MET A 1029 7.90 -0.61 33.34
N ASP A 1030 7.04 -1.45 33.94
CA ASP A 1030 5.95 -1.03 34.81
C ASP A 1030 6.44 -0.59 36.20
N GLU A 1031 5.78 0.36 36.83
CA GLU A 1031 6.16 0.86 38.17
C GLU A 1031 6.21 -0.26 39.23
N SER A 1032 5.24 -1.18 39.16
CA SER A 1032 5.04 -2.29 40.09
C SER A 1032 6.09 -3.40 40.00
N PHE A 1033 6.83 -3.51 38.89
CA PHE A 1033 7.77 -4.62 38.66
C PHE A 1033 8.88 -4.71 39.70
N ASP A 1034 9.06 -5.90 40.28
CA ASP A 1034 10.09 -6.19 41.28
C ASP A 1034 11.44 -6.50 40.61
N ASP A 1035 12.36 -5.54 40.72
CA ASP A 1035 13.74 -5.62 40.24
C ASP A 1035 14.75 -6.08 41.31
N SER A 1036 14.28 -6.58 42.46
CA SER A 1036 15.16 -7.04 43.55
C SER A 1036 16.09 -8.22 43.20
N ALA A 1037 15.78 -8.94 42.12
CA ALA A 1037 16.61 -10.03 41.58
C ALA A 1037 17.70 -9.55 40.58
N TRP A 1038 17.70 -8.27 40.19
CA TRP A 1038 18.68 -7.71 39.27
C TRP A 1038 19.98 -7.35 40.01
N ALA A 1039 21.11 -7.36 39.32
CA ALA A 1039 22.37 -6.87 39.89
C ALA A 1039 22.31 -5.35 40.04
N SER A 1040 23.13 -4.74 40.90
CA SER A 1040 23.17 -3.27 41.06
C SER A 1040 24.58 -2.72 40.96
N GLY A 1041 24.71 -1.53 40.39
CA GLY A 1041 26.01 -0.92 40.10
C GLY A 1041 25.92 0.57 39.78
N VAL A 1042 27.04 1.26 39.98
CA VAL A 1042 27.19 2.69 39.71
C VAL A 1042 27.39 2.92 38.21
N ALA A 1043 26.63 3.84 37.62
CA ALA A 1043 26.86 4.30 36.24
C ALA A 1043 28.19 5.06 36.12
N GLU A 1044 28.92 5.04 35.01
CA GLU A 1044 28.67 4.41 33.72
C GLU A 1044 28.74 2.87 33.79
N LEU A 1045 27.74 2.18 33.22
CA LEU A 1045 27.68 0.72 33.16
C LEU A 1045 27.91 0.25 31.72
N GLY A 1046 28.83 -0.70 31.51
CA GLY A 1046 29.14 -1.24 30.17
C GLY A 1046 30.42 -2.08 30.17
N TYR A 1047 31.05 -2.23 29.01
CA TYR A 1047 32.33 -2.90 28.85
C TYR A 1047 33.12 -2.31 27.68
N GLY A 1048 34.45 -2.36 27.71
CA GLY A 1048 35.32 -1.97 26.60
C GLY A 1048 36.25 -0.80 26.89
N ASP A 1049 35.85 0.11 27.78
CA ASP A 1049 36.59 1.34 28.12
C ASP A 1049 36.78 1.47 29.64
N SER A 1050 36.56 2.67 30.20
CA SER A 1050 36.70 2.98 31.62
C SER A 1050 35.36 3.06 32.35
N GLN A 1051 34.51 2.04 32.20
CA GLN A 1051 33.21 1.99 32.88
C GLN A 1051 33.35 1.85 34.41
N ALA A 1052 32.41 2.44 35.16
CA ALA A 1052 32.38 2.39 36.62
C ALA A 1052 31.84 1.04 37.13
N THR A 1053 30.86 0.46 36.43
CA THR A 1053 30.43 -0.93 36.60
C THR A 1053 30.68 -1.68 35.30
N VAL A 1054 31.54 -2.70 35.35
CA VAL A 1054 31.80 -3.58 34.20
C VAL A 1054 30.69 -4.63 34.10
N LEU A 1055 29.98 -4.63 32.97
CA LEU A 1055 28.90 -5.58 32.68
C LEU A 1055 29.42 -6.83 31.97
N SER A 1056 28.72 -7.94 32.16
CA SER A 1056 28.92 -9.17 31.40
C SER A 1056 28.36 -9.05 29.98
N TYR A 1057 29.19 -9.34 28.98
CA TYR A 1057 28.74 -9.54 27.59
C TYR A 1057 28.51 -11.01 27.24
N GLY A 1058 28.50 -11.90 28.24
CA GLY A 1058 28.47 -13.36 28.03
C GLY A 1058 29.87 -13.98 27.98
N SER A 1059 29.94 -15.29 27.73
CA SER A 1059 31.20 -16.06 27.78
C SER A 1059 32.01 -16.05 26.48
N ASN A 1060 31.50 -15.42 25.41
CA ASN A 1060 32.12 -15.40 24.09
C ASN A 1060 32.31 -13.95 23.60
N ALA A 1061 33.56 -13.52 23.41
CA ALA A 1061 33.85 -12.17 22.95
C ALA A 1061 33.47 -11.90 21.47
N ALA A 1062 33.19 -12.95 20.69
CA ALA A 1062 32.73 -12.88 19.31
C ALA A 1062 31.20 -13.04 19.16
N ASP A 1063 30.47 -13.22 20.26
CA ASP A 1063 29.01 -13.43 20.31
C ASP A 1063 28.51 -12.81 21.61
N LYS A 1064 28.46 -11.47 21.63
CA LYS A 1064 28.13 -10.66 22.80
C LYS A 1064 26.63 -10.47 22.92
N HIS A 1065 26.13 -10.27 24.14
CA HIS A 1065 24.74 -9.92 24.37
C HIS A 1065 24.36 -8.59 23.66
N THR A 1066 23.44 -8.63 22.70
CA THR A 1066 23.00 -7.47 21.90
C THR A 1066 22.26 -6.39 22.71
N THR A 1067 21.67 -6.75 23.85
CA THR A 1067 20.90 -5.83 24.70
C THR A 1067 21.18 -6.12 26.17
N THR A 1068 21.32 -5.04 26.95
CA THR A 1068 21.41 -5.07 28.42
C THR A 1068 20.35 -4.13 28.99
N TRP A 1069 19.71 -4.52 30.08
CA TRP A 1069 18.58 -3.79 30.65
C TRP A 1069 18.97 -3.04 31.93
N PHE A 1070 18.41 -1.84 32.12
CA PHE A 1070 18.70 -0.96 33.25
C PHE A 1070 17.41 -0.40 33.85
N ARG A 1071 17.28 -0.38 35.18
CA ARG A 1071 16.11 0.12 35.91
C ARG A 1071 16.49 0.93 37.14
N ARG A 1072 15.75 2.01 37.40
CA ARG A 1072 15.96 2.95 38.52
C ARG A 1072 14.64 3.55 38.98
N ARG A 1073 14.31 3.39 40.27
CA ARG A 1073 13.14 4.02 40.92
C ARG A 1073 13.51 5.32 41.63
N PHE A 1074 12.93 6.45 41.24
CA PHE A 1074 13.03 7.72 41.97
C PHE A 1074 11.63 8.17 42.44
N SER A 1075 11.58 9.14 43.35
CA SER A 1075 10.33 9.65 43.92
C SER A 1075 10.21 11.15 43.73
N VAL A 1076 9.00 11.61 43.42
CA VAL A 1076 8.65 13.03 43.27
C VAL A 1076 7.65 13.38 44.37
N THR A 1077 7.95 14.39 45.18
CA THR A 1077 7.16 14.74 46.38
C THR A 1077 5.82 15.38 46.04
N ASP A 1078 5.78 16.20 44.99
CA ASP A 1078 4.55 16.78 44.43
C ASP A 1078 4.70 16.82 42.90
N VAL A 1079 3.84 16.10 42.19
CA VAL A 1079 3.86 16.02 40.73
C VAL A 1079 3.28 17.29 40.10
N SER A 1080 2.40 18.02 40.81
CA SER A 1080 1.78 19.25 40.30
C SER A 1080 2.76 20.43 40.19
N GLU A 1081 3.91 20.36 40.85
CA GLU A 1081 4.99 21.33 40.71
C GLU A 1081 5.93 21.04 39.51
N VAL A 1082 5.82 19.86 38.89
CA VAL A 1082 6.68 19.44 37.76
C VAL A 1082 6.10 19.97 36.44
N SER A 1083 6.64 21.10 35.98
CA SER A 1083 6.22 21.76 34.72
C SER A 1083 6.96 21.30 33.46
N ARG A 1084 8.10 20.59 33.63
CA ARG A 1084 8.98 20.11 32.56
C ARG A 1084 9.99 19.11 33.12
N LEU A 1085 10.42 18.14 32.31
CA LEU A 1085 11.48 17.17 32.65
C LEU A 1085 12.62 17.16 31.61
N LYS A 1086 13.80 16.69 32.03
CA LYS A 1086 15.02 16.66 31.19
C LYS A 1086 15.83 15.41 31.48
N LEU A 1087 16.14 14.67 30.43
CA LEU A 1087 16.96 13.46 30.42
C LEU A 1087 18.24 13.77 29.64
N SER A 1088 19.38 13.35 30.17
CA SER A 1088 20.68 13.39 29.51
C SER A 1088 21.25 12.00 29.63
N VAL A 1089 21.56 11.38 28.51
CA VAL A 1089 22.02 9.99 28.43
C VAL A 1089 23.33 9.92 27.66
N LYS A 1090 24.28 9.12 28.16
CA LYS A 1090 25.47 8.70 27.44
C LYS A 1090 25.27 7.24 27.05
N ARG A 1091 25.45 6.91 25.77
CA ARG A 1091 25.19 5.57 25.25
C ARG A 1091 26.12 5.23 24.10
N ASP A 1092 26.72 4.06 24.17
CA ASP A 1092 27.35 3.42 23.02
C ASP A 1092 26.26 2.81 22.12
N ASP A 1093 26.45 2.90 20.80
CA ASP A 1093 25.55 2.44 19.74
C ASP A 1093 24.05 2.80 19.81
N GLY A 1094 23.23 2.30 20.72
CA GLY A 1094 21.76 2.51 20.70
C GLY A 1094 21.09 2.53 22.07
N VAL A 1095 19.98 3.29 22.21
CA VAL A 1095 19.25 3.37 23.49
C VAL A 1095 17.74 3.56 23.31
N ARG A 1096 16.97 2.94 24.22
CA ARG A 1096 15.52 3.09 24.35
C ARG A 1096 15.17 3.25 25.83
N VAL A 1097 14.44 4.31 26.19
CA VAL A 1097 14.24 4.74 27.58
C VAL A 1097 12.75 4.87 27.88
N PHE A 1098 12.34 4.32 29.03
CA PHE A 1098 10.97 4.31 29.51
C PHE A 1098 10.84 5.01 30.85
N LEU A 1099 9.69 5.62 31.10
CA LEU A 1099 9.26 6.17 32.38
C LEU A 1099 7.86 5.63 32.67
N ASN A 1100 7.73 4.79 33.71
CA ASN A 1100 6.48 4.16 34.15
C ASN A 1100 5.69 3.55 32.98
N GLY A 1101 6.28 2.57 32.29
CA GLY A 1101 5.70 1.90 31.11
C GLY A 1101 5.73 2.70 29.80
N SER A 1102 5.76 4.04 29.86
CA SER A 1102 5.74 4.90 28.67
C SER A 1102 7.14 5.12 28.09
N GLU A 1103 7.30 4.95 26.78
CA GLU A 1103 8.57 5.26 26.10
C GLU A 1103 8.75 6.78 25.97
N ILE A 1104 9.84 7.31 26.56
CA ILE A 1104 10.13 8.76 26.58
C ILE A 1104 11.30 9.16 25.69
N ALA A 1105 12.13 8.21 25.26
CA ALA A 1105 13.21 8.45 24.31
C ALA A 1105 13.62 7.17 23.57
N ARG A 1106 14.01 7.32 22.30
CA ARG A 1106 14.70 6.32 21.49
C ARG A 1106 15.76 7.04 20.66
N ASP A 1107 16.94 6.46 20.56
CA ASP A 1107 18.01 6.98 19.71
C ASP A 1107 18.82 5.85 19.05
N ASN A 1108 19.18 6.07 17.78
CA ASN A 1108 19.92 5.15 16.89
C ASN A 1108 19.39 3.71 16.83
N LEU A 1109 18.08 3.55 17.00
CA LEU A 1109 17.32 2.31 16.79
C LEU A 1109 16.18 2.58 15.81
N THR A 1110 15.70 1.54 15.10
CA THR A 1110 14.55 1.65 14.20
C THR A 1110 13.33 2.23 14.91
N LEU A 1111 12.50 3.01 14.20
CA LEU A 1111 11.21 3.51 14.69
C LEU A 1111 10.10 2.44 14.70
N GLY A 1112 10.35 1.27 14.08
CA GLY A 1112 9.44 0.12 14.13
C GLY A 1112 9.50 -0.65 15.44
N THR A 1113 9.04 -1.91 15.41
CA THR A 1113 9.13 -2.84 16.55
C THR A 1113 10.59 -3.15 16.90
N VAL A 1114 10.98 -2.85 18.13
CA VAL A 1114 12.32 -3.13 18.68
C VAL A 1114 12.24 -4.33 19.63
N SER A 1115 13.04 -5.36 19.36
CA SER A 1115 13.20 -6.56 20.18
C SER A 1115 14.58 -6.59 20.87
N SER A 1116 14.80 -7.55 21.77
CA SER A 1116 16.09 -7.75 22.46
C SER A 1116 17.25 -8.23 21.58
N GLY A 1117 17.00 -8.48 20.29
CA GLY A 1117 18.00 -8.79 19.27
C GLY A 1117 18.04 -7.75 18.15
N THR A 1118 17.46 -6.56 18.38
CA THR A 1118 17.53 -5.45 17.41
C THR A 1118 18.85 -4.71 17.60
N GLU A 1119 19.70 -4.73 16.58
CA GLU A 1119 20.96 -4.01 16.55
C GLU A 1119 20.74 -2.49 16.37
N ALA A 1120 21.74 -1.69 16.73
CA ALA A 1120 21.75 -0.25 16.47
C ALA A 1120 21.87 0.02 14.95
N TRP A 1121 21.35 1.16 14.50
CA TRP A 1121 21.27 1.47 13.08
C TRP A 1121 22.64 1.79 12.43
N ASN A 1122 23.60 2.28 13.21
CA ASN A 1122 25.00 2.49 12.83
C ASN A 1122 25.90 2.34 14.08
N GLU A 1123 27.16 1.96 13.89
CA GLU A 1123 28.20 2.14 14.93
C GLU A 1123 28.43 3.64 15.22
N ILE A 1124 28.56 4.01 16.50
CA ILE A 1124 28.75 5.41 16.93
C ILE A 1124 30.16 5.61 17.49
N SER A 1125 30.90 6.60 16.95
CA SER A 1125 32.22 6.93 17.50
C SER A 1125 32.14 7.75 18.79
N SER A 1126 33.09 7.54 19.70
CA SER A 1126 33.11 8.09 21.07
C SER A 1126 33.13 9.60 21.25
N THR A 1127 33.14 10.35 20.15
CA THR A 1127 32.91 11.80 20.15
C THR A 1127 31.44 12.21 20.05
N TYR A 1128 30.50 11.25 19.91
CA TYR A 1128 29.06 11.50 19.71
C TYR A 1128 28.13 10.67 20.62
N GLU A 1129 28.65 10.07 21.70
CA GLU A 1129 27.88 9.20 22.62
C GLU A 1129 26.95 9.95 23.60
N GLU A 1130 27.09 11.27 23.76
CA GLU A 1130 26.32 12.08 24.72
C GLU A 1130 25.13 12.80 24.07
N ILE A 1131 23.92 12.56 24.59
CA ILE A 1131 22.66 13.11 24.05
C ILE A 1131 21.84 13.79 25.15
N LEU A 1132 21.31 14.97 24.84
CA LEU A 1132 20.46 15.77 25.71
C LEU A 1132 19.02 15.81 25.18
N ILE A 1133 18.07 15.32 25.98
CA ILE A 1133 16.67 15.13 25.62
C ILE A 1133 15.78 15.92 26.60
N HIS A 1134 15.04 16.91 26.08
CA HIS A 1134 14.15 17.74 26.90
C HIS A 1134 12.69 17.43 26.59
N PHE A 1135 11.89 17.06 27.59
CA PHE A 1135 10.47 16.74 27.43
C PHE A 1135 9.59 17.71 28.22
N ALA A 1136 8.45 18.07 27.65
CA ALA A 1136 7.46 18.96 28.27
C ALA A 1136 6.49 18.12 29.11
#